data_AF-A0A350UIU4-F1
#
_entry.id   AF-A0A350UIU4-F1
#
_cell.length_a   1.000
_cell.length_b   1.000
_cell.length_c   1.000
_cell.angle_alpha   90.00
_cell.angle_beta   90.00
_cell.angle_gamma   90.00
#
_symmetry.space_group_name_H-M   'P 1'
#
loop_
_entity.id
_entity.type
_entity.pdbx_description
1 polymer ?
#
loop_
_entity_poly.entity_id
_entity_poly.type
_entity_poly.pdbx_seq_one_letter_code
_entity_poly.pdbx_strand_id
1 'polypeptide(L)'
;MWFLSIQIAMLTGGTPVAPPKQMIRNLALVGSLFLLASPAAARPPEELCGTSRLGHLEAAYLHERSRHATAPGRHLASTEPRGRAEDIRGVAVMDGAAGVIATPNRFNLNGFALRFTPEPGGYRLAVFEHGRAEPRAAAGAPLADLGDDDHRSVPLPFNFPFYGTAHPAALVHSDGNITFRTPDDGFSARTLGRLVAGPPRIAPVFADLDPSRAPGSVRVLAEPDRVSIAWVNVPEFGGGLFVRRQTFEVTIEASGSVEMAFHDITASSHLTGMSPGGLGGQTRVTSLLDAHGHRFDATVAEPFTSTPFLDAARLAQRFYESHDDGFDYLVVFNTAGLAPASNALATQVTVRSFTHGLGDTLVENGQLYGSPRRLQAFLNMGPLSQYPADPNAPVGARGRLTGDTTLSLLAHEAGHLFLALASIRVPGNPSARPMLGAGQVHWSFSFNSEASVLEGNRLADAGPEAAPGRFLTTGAVERYSPLDQYLMGLRPPEEVPPSFVVWPSPISASRLPQTGIRFDGTRLDVHIEDLIEAEGPRAPSHQVAQNRFRFAFILVSEAGQWPTAAEIEQVALYRHAFEAHFHEISDRRAWADTSLRGALGLSAWPMAGVLAGGETTVRLSRPRVEAAPLAVGVHTTNGHLEAPTEVTIPTGLAEFEFPIRGLSPGVADLIGEARSGDAAPVFARVKVAASPADLELRLHYREGPLIFVRVTDFEEVNYGGVPLRVTGADCIAPANCRSGPAGLLQLHVPGAAEISIEGAPGSTISIQP
;
A
#
# COMPACT_ATOMS: atom_id res chain seq x y z
N MET A 1 56.19 3.30 -6.23
CA MET A 1 57.63 3.56 -5.97
C MET A 1 57.75 4.04 -4.53
N TRP A 2 58.80 3.66 -3.78
CA TRP A 2 58.91 3.63 -2.29
C TRP A 2 58.63 2.25 -1.63
N PHE A 3 58.97 1.17 -2.33
CA PHE A 3 59.16 -0.18 -1.78
C PHE A 3 60.57 -0.65 -2.18
N LEU A 4 61.62 0.04 -1.70
CA LEU A 4 63.01 -0.38 -1.91
C LEU A 4 64.00 0.39 -1.02
N SER A 5 63.84 0.38 0.31
CA SER A 5 64.87 0.95 1.22
C SER A 5 64.88 0.38 2.64
N ILE A 6 64.15 -0.71 2.93
CA ILE A 6 64.19 -1.36 4.26
C ILE A 6 64.65 -2.82 4.09
N GLN A 7 65.82 -2.96 3.48
CA GLN A 7 66.74 -4.06 3.70
C GLN A 7 68.11 -3.38 3.74
N ILE A 8 68.92 -3.69 4.75
CA ILE A 8 70.23 -3.08 5.09
C ILE A 8 70.14 -1.93 6.11
N ALA A 9 69.69 -2.24 7.33
CA ALA A 9 70.16 -1.58 8.56
C ALA A 9 69.99 -2.50 9.79
N MET A 10 70.16 -3.80 9.61
CA MET A 10 70.56 -4.71 10.69
C MET A 10 72.04 -5.01 10.47
N LEU A 11 72.93 -4.08 10.85
CA LEU A 11 74.38 -4.26 10.89
C LEU A 11 75.00 -2.95 11.41
N THR A 12 75.02 -2.77 12.73
CA THR A 12 76.05 -2.06 13.53
C THR A 12 75.51 -1.90 14.95
N GLY A 13 75.97 -2.76 15.85
CA GLY A 13 75.62 -2.71 17.26
C GLY A 13 76.12 -1.42 17.91
N GLY A 14 75.27 -0.80 18.72
CA GLY A 14 75.61 0.32 19.59
C GLY A 14 74.57 0.47 20.70
N THR A 15 75.01 0.39 21.95
CA THR A 15 74.23 0.63 23.18
C THR A 15 73.83 2.11 23.35
N PRO A 16 72.75 2.43 24.07
CA PRO A 16 72.06 3.70 23.97
C PRO A 16 72.69 4.81 24.82
N VAL A 17 72.70 6.04 24.30
CA VAL A 17 72.99 7.28 25.06
C VAL A 17 71.67 8.03 25.26
N ALA A 18 71.32 8.30 26.52
CA ALA A 18 70.11 9.02 26.90
C ALA A 18 70.30 10.54 26.79
N PRO A 19 69.35 11.31 26.19
CA PRO A 19 69.26 12.75 26.36
C PRO A 19 68.24 13.15 27.44
N PRO A 20 68.31 14.39 27.95
CA PRO A 20 67.82 14.76 29.28
C PRO A 20 66.33 15.13 29.31
N LYS A 21 65.77 14.96 30.52
CA LYS A 21 64.40 15.28 30.92
C LYS A 21 64.07 16.76 30.68
N GLN A 22 63.35 17.07 29.60
CA GLN A 22 62.39 18.20 29.54
C GLN A 22 61.58 18.17 28.24
N MET A 23 60.71 17.17 28.10
CA MET A 23 59.48 17.23 27.26
C MET A 23 58.70 15.93 27.47
N ILE A 24 58.10 15.76 28.65
CA ILE A 24 57.13 14.67 28.92
C ILE A 24 55.88 15.31 29.53
N ARG A 25 55.09 15.91 28.65
CA ARG A 25 53.63 16.01 28.67
C ARG A 25 53.30 16.19 27.19
N ASN A 26 52.54 15.24 26.61
CA ASN A 26 52.07 15.18 25.20
C ASN A 26 52.66 14.07 24.30
N LEU A 27 53.04 12.91 24.84
CA LEU A 27 53.28 11.72 23.99
C LEU A 27 52.77 10.40 24.62
N ALA A 28 51.61 10.46 25.27
CA ALA A 28 50.83 9.29 25.69
C ALA A 28 49.42 9.27 25.07
N LEU A 29 49.23 9.96 23.94
CA LEU A 29 47.92 10.08 23.29
C LEU A 29 48.02 10.05 21.75
N VAL A 30 48.88 9.21 21.17
CA VAL A 30 48.93 9.01 19.70
C VAL A 30 49.02 7.52 19.31
N GLY A 31 49.13 6.60 20.27
CA GLY A 31 49.34 5.17 20.01
C GLY A 31 48.12 4.26 20.17
N SER A 32 46.91 4.78 20.34
CA SER A 32 45.70 3.96 20.57
C SER A 32 44.49 4.37 19.73
N LEU A 33 44.70 5.08 18.62
CA LEU A 33 43.61 5.57 17.76
C LEU A 33 43.76 5.10 16.30
N PHE A 34 44.04 3.82 16.07
CA PHE A 34 43.91 3.21 14.73
C PHE A 34 43.37 1.78 14.79
N LEU A 35 42.33 1.58 15.61
CA LEU A 35 41.25 0.66 15.27
C LEU A 35 40.06 1.55 14.89
N LEU A 36 40.09 2.08 13.67
CA LEU A 36 38.91 2.66 13.05
C LEU A 36 37.97 1.49 12.74
N ALA A 37 37.14 1.13 13.72
CA ALA A 37 35.80 0.67 13.42
C ALA A 37 35.22 1.75 12.49
N SER A 38 34.88 1.37 11.25
CA SER A 38 34.07 2.22 10.39
C SER A 38 32.90 2.72 11.24
N PRO A 39 32.68 4.03 11.38
CA PRO A 39 31.39 4.48 11.88
C PRO A 39 30.44 4.13 10.73
N ALA A 40 29.80 2.96 10.83
CA ALA A 40 28.47 2.83 10.26
C ALA A 40 27.72 4.01 10.88
N ALA A 41 27.49 5.06 10.09
CA ALA A 41 26.59 6.11 10.49
C ALA A 41 25.30 5.38 10.86
N ALA A 42 24.97 5.34 12.15
CA ALA A 42 23.75 4.72 12.62
C ALA A 42 22.63 5.42 11.86
N ARG A 43 22.00 4.72 10.91
CA ARG A 43 20.79 5.22 10.28
C ARG A 43 19.81 5.53 11.42
N PRO A 44 19.10 6.67 11.40
CA PRO A 44 18.02 6.88 12.35
C PRO A 44 17.07 5.68 12.25
N PRO A 45 16.54 5.18 13.38
CA PRO A 45 15.58 4.09 13.33
C PRO A 45 14.40 4.51 12.46
N GLU A 46 13.93 3.60 11.60
CA GLU A 46 12.66 3.81 10.91
C GLU A 46 11.56 3.75 11.99
N GLU A 47 10.57 4.65 11.91
CA GLU A 47 9.56 4.80 12.98
C GLU A 47 8.12 4.81 12.46
N LEU A 48 7.93 4.95 11.15
CA LEU A 48 6.62 5.18 10.54
C LEU A 48 6.17 3.99 9.71
N CYS A 49 4.87 3.90 9.44
CA CYS A 49 4.34 3.07 8.37
C CYS A 49 4.46 3.85 7.04
N GLY A 50 4.95 3.20 5.99
CA GLY A 50 5.07 3.79 4.66
C GLY A 50 3.90 3.44 3.72
N THR A 51 2.88 2.74 4.21
CA THR A 51 1.66 2.45 3.45
C THR A 51 0.99 3.74 3.00
N SER A 52 0.45 3.73 1.79
CA SER A 52 -0.26 4.89 1.25
C SER A 52 -1.38 4.48 0.30
N ARG A 53 -2.41 5.32 0.22
CA ARG A 53 -3.44 5.18 -0.82
C ARG A 53 -2.75 5.19 -2.19
N LEU A 54 -3.25 4.35 -3.09
CA LEU A 54 -2.71 4.23 -4.46
C LEU A 54 -1.24 3.78 -4.55
N GLY A 55 -0.63 3.27 -3.47
CA GLY A 55 0.75 2.74 -3.49
C GLY A 55 0.96 1.62 -4.52
N HIS A 56 -0.12 0.94 -4.93
CA HIS A 56 -0.10 -0.05 -6.00
C HIS A 56 0.26 0.54 -7.38
N LEU A 57 -0.10 1.81 -7.65
CA LEU A 57 0.26 2.48 -8.90
C LEU A 57 1.75 2.81 -8.93
N GLU A 58 2.29 3.25 -7.79
CA GLU A 58 3.73 3.50 -7.62
C GLU A 58 4.53 2.20 -7.76
N ALA A 59 4.12 1.13 -7.08
CA ALA A 59 4.77 -0.18 -7.20
C ALA A 59 4.74 -0.72 -8.65
N ALA A 60 3.61 -0.61 -9.34
CA ALA A 60 3.49 -1.05 -10.73
C ALA A 60 4.37 -0.22 -11.67
N TYR A 61 4.41 1.10 -11.49
CA TYR A 61 5.27 1.97 -12.28
C TYR A 61 6.76 1.66 -12.06
N LEU A 62 7.20 1.55 -10.80
CA LEU A 62 8.59 1.25 -10.47
C LEU A 62 9.02 -0.13 -10.99
N HIS A 63 8.13 -1.12 -10.97
CA HIS A 63 8.35 -2.42 -11.60
C HIS A 63 8.64 -2.28 -13.11
N GLU A 64 7.79 -1.57 -13.85
CA GLU A 64 7.98 -1.37 -15.29
C GLU A 64 9.28 -0.61 -15.61
N ARG A 65 9.61 0.42 -14.81
CA ARG A 65 10.88 1.15 -14.95
C ARG A 65 12.09 0.25 -14.74
N SER A 66 12.06 -0.58 -13.70
CA SER A 66 13.12 -1.56 -13.43
C SER A 66 13.28 -2.56 -14.58
N ARG A 67 12.16 -3.12 -15.08
CA ARG A 67 12.16 -4.02 -16.23
C ARG A 67 12.77 -3.39 -17.48
N HIS A 68 12.36 -2.17 -17.81
CA HIS A 68 12.88 -1.44 -18.97
C HIS A 68 14.39 -1.13 -18.84
N ALA A 69 14.85 -0.75 -17.65
CA ALA A 69 16.27 -0.50 -17.39
C ALA A 69 17.13 -1.76 -17.58
N THR A 70 16.58 -2.94 -17.26
CA THR A 70 17.25 -4.24 -17.47
C THR A 70 17.09 -4.81 -18.88
N ALA A 71 16.31 -4.17 -19.76
CA ALA A 71 16.02 -4.63 -21.11
C ALA A 71 16.70 -3.80 -22.24
N PRO A 72 18.03 -3.63 -22.32
CA PRO A 72 18.63 -3.08 -23.53
C PRO A 72 18.71 -4.15 -24.62
N GLY A 73 18.20 -3.82 -25.80
CA GLY A 73 18.16 -4.71 -26.97
C GLY A 73 19.50 -5.38 -27.28
N ARG A 74 19.55 -6.71 -27.11
CA ARG A 74 20.28 -7.64 -27.98
C ARG A 74 19.99 -9.07 -27.56
N HIS A 75 19.82 -9.91 -28.58
CA HIS A 75 20.22 -11.30 -28.59
C HIS A 75 21.64 -11.47 -28.00
N LEU A 76 21.74 -11.61 -26.70
CA LEU A 76 22.74 -12.43 -26.03
C LEU A 76 22.00 -12.98 -24.83
N ALA A 77 21.84 -14.30 -24.80
CA ALA A 77 21.35 -15.00 -23.64
C ALA A 77 22.30 -14.67 -22.47
N SER A 78 21.97 -13.63 -21.70
CA SER A 78 22.52 -13.51 -20.36
C SER A 78 21.94 -14.70 -19.61
N THR A 79 22.79 -15.68 -19.36
CA THR A 79 22.59 -16.64 -18.28
C THR A 79 22.68 -15.87 -16.97
N GLU A 80 21.70 -15.00 -16.70
CA GLU A 80 21.49 -14.57 -15.33
C GLU A 80 21.32 -15.84 -14.50
N PRO A 81 22.10 -16.03 -13.43
CA PRO A 81 21.89 -17.17 -12.54
C PRO A 81 20.42 -17.17 -12.15
N ARG A 82 19.75 -18.32 -12.29
CA ARG A 82 18.44 -18.49 -11.64
C ARG A 82 18.69 -18.21 -10.17
N GLY A 83 18.18 -17.09 -9.66
CA GLY A 83 18.33 -16.75 -8.25
C GLY A 83 17.94 -17.95 -7.39
N ARG A 84 18.67 -18.19 -6.31
CA ARG A 84 18.39 -19.33 -5.43
C ARG A 84 17.10 -19.08 -4.67
N ALA A 85 16.23 -20.09 -4.58
CA ALA A 85 15.02 -20.09 -3.76
C ALA A 85 14.81 -21.48 -3.15
N GLU A 86 14.44 -21.54 -1.87
CA GLU A 86 14.25 -22.78 -1.10
C GLU A 86 13.35 -22.55 0.11
N ASP A 87 12.49 -23.52 0.44
CA ASP A 87 11.66 -23.46 1.63
C ASP A 87 12.37 -24.10 2.83
N ILE A 88 12.57 -23.32 3.89
CA ILE A 88 13.26 -23.76 5.10
C ILE A 88 12.38 -23.41 6.30
N ARG A 89 11.97 -24.41 7.08
CA ARG A 89 11.11 -24.25 8.28
C ARG A 89 9.77 -23.54 8.03
N GLY A 90 9.23 -23.70 6.82
CA GLY A 90 8.00 -23.04 6.39
C GLY A 90 8.16 -21.55 6.07
N VAL A 91 9.41 -21.10 5.85
CA VAL A 91 9.74 -19.77 5.32
C VAL A 91 10.30 -19.97 3.92
N ALA A 92 9.80 -19.21 2.94
CA ALA A 92 10.34 -19.19 1.60
C ALA A 92 11.58 -18.29 1.59
N VAL A 93 12.75 -18.86 1.37
CA VAL A 93 14.01 -18.12 1.38
C VAL A 93 14.48 -17.91 -0.05
N MET A 94 14.84 -16.69 -0.42
CA MET A 94 15.38 -16.41 -1.76
C MET A 94 16.47 -15.34 -1.75
N ASP A 95 17.38 -15.40 -2.72
CA ASP A 95 18.33 -14.32 -2.95
C ASP A 95 17.70 -13.16 -3.74
N GLY A 96 18.30 -11.98 -3.63
CA GLY A 96 17.85 -10.77 -4.29
C GLY A 96 18.15 -10.68 -5.80
N ALA A 97 18.56 -11.78 -6.44
CA ALA A 97 18.91 -11.79 -7.87
C ALA A 97 17.66 -11.79 -8.78
N ALA A 98 17.88 -11.87 -10.10
CA ALA A 98 16.84 -11.97 -11.11
C ALA A 98 15.78 -10.83 -11.04
N GLY A 99 16.21 -9.63 -10.63
CA GLY A 99 15.37 -8.43 -10.52
C GLY A 99 14.55 -8.30 -9.23
N VAL A 100 14.69 -9.21 -8.25
CA VAL A 100 14.02 -9.09 -6.94
C VAL A 100 14.44 -7.81 -6.21
N ILE A 101 15.75 -7.52 -6.22
CA ILE A 101 16.26 -6.19 -5.85
C ILE A 101 16.33 -5.36 -7.14
N ALA A 102 15.46 -4.35 -7.24
CA ALA A 102 15.30 -3.55 -8.45
C ALA A 102 16.35 -2.45 -8.58
N THR A 103 16.58 -2.07 -9.84
CA THR A 103 17.38 -0.87 -10.16
C THR A 103 16.56 0.38 -9.84
N PRO A 104 17.14 1.41 -9.20
CA PRO A 104 16.39 2.61 -8.83
C PRO A 104 15.91 3.42 -10.04
N ASN A 105 14.69 3.98 -10.01
CA ASN A 105 14.25 4.99 -10.96
C ASN A 105 14.92 6.34 -10.61
N ARG A 106 16.16 6.52 -11.06
CA ARG A 106 16.97 7.70 -10.73
C ARG A 106 16.40 8.96 -11.38
N PHE A 107 16.53 10.08 -10.67
CA PHE A 107 16.14 11.39 -11.17
C PHE A 107 16.90 11.75 -12.46
N ASN A 108 16.15 12.09 -13.51
CA ASN A 108 16.66 12.35 -14.86
C ASN A 108 16.24 13.73 -15.41
N LEU A 109 15.65 14.59 -14.58
CA LEU A 109 15.15 15.92 -14.98
C LEU A 109 16.11 17.07 -14.63
N ASN A 110 17.32 16.82 -14.10
CA ASN A 110 18.30 17.88 -13.87
C ASN A 110 18.65 18.60 -15.19
N GLY A 111 18.56 19.93 -15.20
CA GLY A 111 18.71 20.78 -16.39
C GLY A 111 17.42 20.99 -17.20
N PHE A 112 16.34 20.29 -16.85
CA PHE A 112 15.03 20.40 -17.51
C PHE A 112 14.02 21.17 -16.66
N ALA A 113 13.01 21.71 -17.34
CA ALA A 113 11.81 22.26 -16.73
C ALA A 113 10.56 21.57 -17.26
N LEU A 114 9.58 21.39 -16.37
CA LEU A 114 8.22 20.93 -16.66
C LEU A 114 7.28 22.13 -16.63
N ARG A 115 6.66 22.45 -17.76
CA ARG A 115 5.64 23.50 -17.85
C ARG A 115 4.26 22.91 -18.03
N PHE A 116 3.41 23.09 -17.02
CA PHE A 116 1.99 22.76 -17.05
C PHE A 116 1.21 24.01 -17.48
N THR A 117 0.63 23.97 -18.69
CA THR A 117 -0.20 25.06 -19.21
C THR A 117 -1.67 24.69 -19.07
N PRO A 118 -2.52 25.54 -18.48
CA PRO A 118 -3.92 25.21 -18.23
C PRO A 118 -4.70 25.03 -19.55
N GLU A 119 -5.53 24.00 -19.58
CA GLU A 119 -6.54 23.73 -20.62
C GLU A 119 -7.91 23.48 -19.95
N PRO A 120 -9.03 23.52 -20.69
CA PRO A 120 -10.34 23.24 -20.11
C PRO A 120 -10.38 21.87 -19.40
N GLY A 121 -10.42 21.89 -18.07
CA GLY A 121 -10.50 20.70 -17.22
C GLY A 121 -9.15 20.02 -16.92
N GLY A 122 -8.00 20.63 -17.21
CA GLY A 122 -6.70 20.01 -16.93
C GLY A 122 -5.49 20.87 -17.31
N TYR A 123 -4.35 20.22 -17.49
CA TYR A 123 -3.09 20.83 -17.87
C TYR A 123 -2.41 20.05 -18.99
N ARG A 124 -1.81 20.76 -19.95
CA ARG A 124 -0.87 20.19 -20.91
C ARG A 124 0.56 20.34 -20.40
N LEU A 125 1.32 19.25 -20.43
CA LEU A 125 2.72 19.23 -20.05
C LEU A 125 3.61 19.54 -21.26
N ALA A 126 4.57 20.44 -21.08
CA ALA A 126 5.72 20.60 -21.95
C ALA A 126 7.01 20.42 -21.14
N VAL A 127 8.00 19.75 -21.74
CA VAL A 127 9.32 19.50 -21.15
C VAL A 127 10.38 20.12 -22.04
N PHE A 128 11.31 20.89 -21.46
CA PHE A 128 12.40 21.55 -22.19
C PHE A 128 13.61 21.82 -21.30
N GLU A 129 14.80 21.94 -21.89
CA GLU A 129 16.00 22.38 -21.17
C GLU A 129 15.88 23.86 -20.80
N HIS A 130 16.06 24.20 -19.52
CA HIS A 130 15.87 25.59 -19.07
C HIS A 130 17.12 26.46 -19.24
N GLY A 131 18.31 25.87 -19.37
CA GLY A 131 19.57 26.57 -19.64
C GLY A 131 20.02 27.58 -18.59
N ARG A 132 19.44 27.55 -17.37
CA ARG A 132 19.75 28.49 -16.28
C ARG A 132 20.73 27.85 -15.30
N ALA A 133 21.80 28.55 -14.96
CA ALA A 133 22.74 28.08 -13.93
C ALA A 133 22.08 28.08 -12.53
N GLU A 134 21.36 29.15 -12.20
CA GLU A 134 20.75 29.35 -10.88
C GLU A 134 19.24 29.64 -11.00
N PRO A 135 18.44 29.33 -9.96
CA PRO A 135 17.03 29.72 -9.89
C PRO A 135 16.84 31.23 -10.02
N ARG A 136 15.74 31.68 -10.63
CA ARG A 136 15.40 33.12 -10.70
C ARG A 136 15.14 33.68 -9.30
N ALA A 137 14.40 32.95 -8.48
CA ALA A 137 14.08 33.32 -7.12
C ALA A 137 15.28 33.23 -6.15
N ALA A 138 16.46 32.75 -6.58
CA ALA A 138 17.68 32.84 -5.77
C ALA A 138 18.04 34.30 -5.44
N ALA A 139 17.69 35.26 -6.31
CA ALA A 139 17.83 36.69 -6.05
C ALA A 139 16.69 37.29 -5.19
N GLY A 140 15.64 36.51 -4.89
CA GLY A 140 14.45 36.93 -4.16
C GLY A 140 14.66 37.07 -2.64
N ALA A 141 13.59 37.38 -1.92
CA ALA A 141 13.62 37.46 -0.46
C ALA A 141 13.61 36.06 0.16
N PRO A 142 14.44 35.77 1.19
CA PRO A 142 14.33 34.52 1.92
C PRO A 142 13.00 34.45 2.67
N LEU A 143 12.40 33.26 2.68
CA LEU A 143 11.23 32.95 3.47
C LEU A 143 11.71 32.61 4.90
N ALA A 144 11.67 33.62 5.77
CA ALA A 144 12.24 33.52 7.11
C ALA A 144 11.50 32.51 8.01
N ASP A 145 12.23 32.00 8.99
CA ASP A 145 11.78 31.12 10.05
C ASP A 145 11.19 29.78 9.61
N LEU A 146 11.33 29.36 8.33
CA LEU A 146 10.81 28.08 7.86
C LEU A 146 11.63 26.91 8.41
N GLY A 147 11.02 26.13 9.32
CA GLY A 147 11.60 24.93 9.92
C GLY A 147 11.47 23.67 9.06
N ASP A 148 11.80 22.53 9.66
CA ASP A 148 11.44 21.20 9.18
C ASP A 148 9.93 20.94 9.41
N ASP A 149 9.29 20.16 8.53
CA ASP A 149 7.84 19.92 8.54
C ASP A 149 7.01 21.21 8.76
N ASP A 150 7.32 22.29 8.03
CA ASP A 150 6.75 23.62 8.27
C ASP A 150 6.31 24.31 6.97
N HIS A 151 5.49 25.35 7.10
CA HIS A 151 4.95 26.10 5.97
C HIS A 151 4.88 27.61 6.22
N ARG A 152 4.98 28.41 5.16
CA ARG A 152 4.75 29.87 5.23
C ARG A 152 3.77 30.29 4.15
N SER A 153 2.86 31.20 4.52
CA SER A 153 1.91 31.79 3.58
C SER A 153 2.57 32.91 2.78
N VAL A 154 2.48 32.80 1.46
CA VAL A 154 2.98 33.79 0.50
C VAL A 154 1.79 34.39 -0.24
N PRO A 155 1.49 35.69 -0.07
CA PRO A 155 0.41 36.33 -0.81
C PRO A 155 0.76 36.41 -2.30
N LEU A 156 -0.20 36.14 -3.17
CA LEU A 156 -0.04 36.24 -4.61
C LEU A 156 -0.55 37.60 -5.10
N PRO A 157 0.17 38.28 -6.02
CA PRO A 157 -0.27 39.56 -6.59
C PRO A 157 -1.45 39.42 -7.57
N PHE A 158 -1.90 38.19 -7.80
CA PHE A 158 -3.03 37.81 -8.64
C PHE A 158 -3.77 36.62 -8.01
N ASN A 159 -5.02 36.40 -8.43
CA ASN A 159 -5.78 35.20 -8.06
C ASN A 159 -5.35 34.05 -8.97
N PHE A 160 -4.48 33.16 -8.47
CA PHE A 160 -3.95 32.04 -9.24
C PHE A 160 -5.03 30.98 -9.51
N PRO A 161 -5.39 30.69 -10.78
CA PRO A 161 -6.34 29.63 -11.09
C PRO A 161 -5.64 28.26 -11.09
N PHE A 162 -6.08 27.37 -10.22
CA PHE A 162 -5.57 26.01 -10.09
C PHE A 162 -6.71 25.00 -10.04
N TYR A 163 -6.76 24.08 -11.01
CA TYR A 163 -7.86 23.10 -11.17
C TYR A 163 -9.26 23.71 -11.00
N GLY A 164 -9.49 24.87 -11.64
CA GLY A 164 -10.79 25.56 -11.63
C GLY A 164 -11.10 26.37 -10.36
N THR A 165 -10.22 26.40 -9.36
CA THR A 165 -10.36 27.22 -8.16
C THR A 165 -9.33 28.36 -8.16
N ALA A 166 -9.76 29.57 -7.80
CA ALA A 166 -8.88 30.72 -7.66
C ALA A 166 -8.27 30.80 -6.25
N HIS A 167 -6.95 31.04 -6.17
CA HIS A 167 -6.21 31.11 -4.92
C HIS A 167 -5.47 32.45 -4.76
N PRO A 168 -5.72 33.21 -3.67
CA PRO A 168 -5.05 34.50 -3.45
C PRO A 168 -3.69 34.37 -2.74
N ALA A 169 -3.35 33.17 -2.24
CA ALA A 169 -2.11 32.90 -1.52
C ALA A 169 -1.65 31.46 -1.79
N ALA A 170 -0.33 31.27 -1.76
CA ALA A 170 0.33 29.98 -1.79
C ALA A 170 0.85 29.63 -0.40
N LEU A 171 0.74 28.36 0.01
CA LEU A 171 1.36 27.85 1.23
C LEU A 171 2.61 27.09 0.83
N VAL A 172 3.78 27.68 1.10
CA VAL A 172 5.09 27.14 0.69
C VAL A 172 5.66 26.32 1.82
N HIS A 173 5.97 25.05 1.53
CA HIS A 173 6.43 24.08 2.53
C HIS A 173 7.94 23.87 2.48
N SER A 174 8.52 23.48 3.61
CA SER A 174 9.91 23.02 3.72
C SER A 174 10.22 21.88 2.75
N ASP A 175 9.28 20.95 2.64
CA ASP A 175 9.33 19.69 1.88
C ASP A 175 9.12 19.82 0.37
N GLY A 176 9.67 20.89 -0.22
CA GLY A 176 9.73 21.07 -1.66
C GLY A 176 8.39 21.04 -2.38
N ASN A 177 7.33 21.55 -1.73
CA ASN A 177 5.99 21.59 -2.31
C ASN A 177 5.22 22.87 -1.92
N ILE A 178 4.15 23.11 -2.66
CA ILE A 178 3.21 24.23 -2.45
C ILE A 178 1.81 23.66 -2.37
N THR A 179 1.05 24.04 -1.34
CA THR A 179 -0.37 23.73 -1.22
C THR A 179 -1.23 24.98 -1.30
N PHE A 180 -2.53 24.77 -1.49
CA PHE A 180 -3.53 25.85 -1.51
C PHE A 180 -4.64 25.60 -0.49
N ARG A 181 -5.12 26.68 0.14
CA ARG A 181 -6.16 26.72 1.19
C ARG A 181 -5.74 26.14 2.54
N THR A 182 -5.23 24.92 2.56
CA THR A 182 -4.86 24.21 3.79
C THR A 182 -3.40 23.78 3.72
N PRO A 183 -2.60 23.98 4.79
CA PRO A 183 -1.26 23.45 4.85
C PRO A 183 -1.27 21.92 4.97
N ASP A 184 -0.15 21.30 4.64
CA ASP A 184 0.16 19.92 4.96
C ASP A 184 1.58 19.85 5.52
N ASP A 185 1.70 20.15 6.81
CA ASP A 185 2.92 20.19 7.64
C ASP A 185 3.09 18.90 8.48
N GLY A 186 2.52 17.79 8.00
CA GLY A 186 2.66 16.49 8.67
C GLY A 186 4.04 15.86 8.47
N PHE A 187 4.59 15.26 9.52
CA PHE A 187 5.83 14.47 9.52
C PHE A 187 5.73 13.10 8.80
N SER A 188 4.56 12.76 8.27
CA SER A 188 4.32 11.48 7.57
C SER A 188 5.10 11.38 6.25
N ALA A 189 5.35 10.16 5.78
CA ALA A 189 6.06 9.93 4.52
C ALA A 189 5.45 10.67 3.31
N ARG A 190 6.32 11.19 2.43
CA ARG A 190 5.97 11.92 1.21
C ARG A 190 5.58 10.95 0.08
N THR A 191 4.36 10.40 0.18
CA THR A 191 3.86 9.32 -0.69
C THR A 191 2.87 9.80 -1.76
N LEU A 192 2.59 8.95 -2.75
CA LEU A 192 1.59 9.24 -3.79
C LEU A 192 0.20 9.44 -3.17
N GLY A 193 -0.15 8.62 -2.17
CA GLY A 193 -1.40 8.78 -1.43
C GLY A 193 -1.53 10.14 -0.76
N ARG A 194 -0.46 10.64 -0.12
CA ARG A 194 -0.45 11.98 0.50
C ARG A 194 -0.58 13.10 -0.54
N LEU A 195 0.09 12.95 -1.69
CA LEU A 195 -0.02 13.88 -2.82
C LEU A 195 -1.48 13.97 -3.35
N VAL A 196 -2.16 12.82 -3.48
CA VAL A 196 -3.49 12.72 -4.10
C VAL A 196 -4.63 13.03 -3.11
N ALA A 197 -4.55 12.54 -1.87
CA ALA A 197 -5.59 12.69 -0.86
C ALA A 197 -5.51 14.03 -0.10
N GLY A 198 -4.33 14.66 -0.10
CA GLY A 198 -4.08 15.94 0.57
C GLY A 198 -4.73 17.16 -0.12
N PRO A 199 -4.37 18.38 0.29
CA PRO A 199 -4.82 19.61 -0.38
C PRO A 199 -4.29 19.69 -1.82
N PRO A 200 -4.90 20.54 -2.69
CA PRO A 200 -4.36 20.81 -4.02
C PRO A 200 -2.89 21.23 -3.92
N ARG A 201 -2.03 20.61 -4.72
CA ARG A 201 -0.57 20.67 -4.54
C ARG A 201 0.21 20.76 -5.84
N ILE A 202 1.28 21.55 -5.81
CA ILE A 202 2.40 21.56 -6.76
C ILE A 202 3.62 21.00 -6.03
N ALA A 203 4.22 19.93 -6.55
CA ALA A 203 5.25 19.14 -5.88
C ALA A 203 6.45 18.91 -6.82
N PRO A 204 7.36 19.88 -7.00
CA PRO A 204 8.57 19.64 -7.78
C PRO A 204 9.45 18.54 -7.16
N VAL A 205 9.69 18.60 -5.85
CA VAL A 205 10.51 17.62 -5.11
C VAL A 205 9.86 17.40 -3.76
N PHE A 206 8.78 16.61 -3.75
CA PHE A 206 8.08 16.29 -2.52
C PHE A 206 8.86 15.21 -1.76
N ALA A 207 9.68 15.67 -0.83
CA ALA A 207 10.66 14.90 -0.05
C ALA A 207 10.78 15.48 1.36
N ASP A 208 11.43 14.75 2.26
CA ASP A 208 11.65 15.16 3.65
C ASP A 208 12.85 16.14 3.72
N LEU A 209 12.58 17.45 3.73
CA LEU A 209 13.61 18.48 3.52
C LEU A 209 13.64 19.50 4.68
N ASP A 210 14.86 19.89 5.07
CA ASP A 210 15.07 20.82 6.18
C ASP A 210 15.79 22.11 5.74
N PRO A 211 15.04 23.16 5.36
CA PRO A 211 15.61 24.44 4.94
C PRO A 211 16.20 25.25 6.11
N SER A 212 15.98 24.85 7.36
CA SER A 212 16.54 25.55 8.53
C SER A 212 18.06 25.34 8.66
N ARG A 213 18.59 24.32 7.98
CA ARG A 213 20.02 23.97 8.00
C ARG A 213 20.80 24.71 6.91
N ALA A 214 21.64 25.65 7.35
CA ALA A 214 22.52 26.41 6.47
C ALA A 214 23.44 25.51 5.60
N PRO A 215 23.74 25.90 4.33
CA PRO A 215 23.29 27.12 3.65
C PRO A 215 21.91 26.99 2.96
N GLY A 216 21.09 26.02 3.34
CA GLY A 216 19.74 25.85 2.80
C GLY A 216 18.86 27.08 2.99
N SER A 217 18.05 27.41 1.98
CA SER A 217 17.04 28.46 2.09
C SER A 217 15.91 28.27 1.08
N VAL A 218 14.71 28.74 1.44
CA VAL A 218 13.59 28.92 0.51
C VAL A 218 13.45 30.40 0.22
N ARG A 219 13.30 30.78 -1.05
CA ARG A 219 13.36 32.18 -1.51
C ARG A 219 12.23 32.48 -2.47
N VAL A 220 11.65 33.68 -2.36
CA VAL A 220 10.48 34.10 -3.12
C VAL A 220 10.80 35.38 -3.90
N LEU A 221 10.45 35.38 -5.18
CA LEU A 221 10.47 36.54 -6.05
C LEU A 221 9.05 36.75 -6.59
N ALA A 222 8.39 37.82 -6.15
CA ALA A 222 7.04 38.17 -6.58
C ALA A 222 7.06 39.33 -7.58
N GLU A 223 6.42 39.12 -8.73
CA GLU A 223 6.23 40.09 -9.81
C GLU A 223 4.71 40.19 -10.12
N PRO A 224 4.24 41.26 -10.80
CA PRO A 224 2.81 41.47 -11.00
C PRO A 224 2.06 40.32 -11.71
N ASP A 225 2.73 39.59 -12.59
CA ASP A 225 2.17 38.52 -13.43
C ASP A 225 2.71 37.12 -13.11
N ARG A 226 3.69 37.00 -12.21
CA ARG A 226 4.27 35.71 -11.78
C ARG A 226 4.90 35.76 -10.39
N VAL A 227 4.95 34.61 -9.74
CA VAL A 227 5.71 34.41 -8.50
C VAL A 227 6.61 33.20 -8.67
N SER A 228 7.92 33.38 -8.45
CA SER A 228 8.91 32.30 -8.46
C SER A 228 9.33 31.99 -7.02
N ILE A 229 9.40 30.69 -6.70
CA ILE A 229 9.76 30.17 -5.38
C ILE A 229 10.86 29.14 -5.58
N ALA A 230 12.02 29.35 -4.97
CA ALA A 230 13.17 28.48 -5.10
C ALA A 230 13.59 27.89 -3.76
N TRP A 231 13.85 26.58 -3.74
CA TRP A 231 14.58 25.89 -2.70
C TRP A 231 16.03 25.85 -3.16
N VAL A 232 16.94 26.44 -2.39
CA VAL A 232 18.34 26.60 -2.75
C VAL A 232 19.20 25.91 -1.70
N ASN A 233 19.99 24.93 -2.13
CA ASN A 233 20.88 24.15 -1.26
C ASN A 233 20.19 23.49 -0.05
N VAL A 234 18.91 23.13 -0.18
CA VAL A 234 18.12 22.59 0.93
C VAL A 234 18.48 21.12 1.15
N PRO A 235 18.97 20.73 2.33
CA PRO A 235 19.31 19.34 2.63
C PRO A 235 18.08 18.47 2.89
N GLU A 236 18.21 17.16 2.68
CA GLU A 236 17.28 16.18 3.27
C GLU A 236 17.35 16.21 4.81
N PHE A 237 16.22 16.01 5.47
CA PHE A 237 16.16 15.88 6.93
C PHE A 237 17.02 14.70 7.43
N GLY A 238 17.51 14.77 8.67
CA GLY A 238 18.26 13.67 9.31
C GLY A 238 19.68 13.39 8.77
N GLY A 239 20.16 14.07 7.71
CA GLY A 239 21.48 13.81 7.14
C GLY A 239 22.69 14.26 8.01
N GLY A 240 23.78 13.49 7.98
CA GLY A 240 25.06 13.76 8.66
C GLY A 240 25.96 14.83 7.98
N LEU A 241 27.29 14.80 8.15
CA LEU A 241 28.20 15.84 7.62
C LEU A 241 28.19 15.99 6.07
N PHE A 242 27.68 15.00 5.33
CA PHE A 242 27.61 14.97 3.86
C PHE A 242 26.16 14.86 3.36
N VAL A 243 25.30 15.83 3.73
CA VAL A 243 23.89 15.80 3.29
C VAL A 243 23.74 16.19 1.81
N ARG A 244 22.95 15.39 1.09
CA ARG A 244 22.46 15.67 -0.26
C ARG A 244 21.62 16.94 -0.24
N ARG A 245 21.95 17.90 -1.11
CA ARG A 245 21.27 19.20 -1.18
C ARG A 245 20.51 19.32 -2.48
N GLN A 246 19.37 19.99 -2.39
CA GLN A 246 18.41 20.12 -3.47
C GLN A 246 18.33 21.59 -3.88
N THR A 247 18.43 21.86 -5.18
CA THR A 247 18.17 23.17 -5.77
C THR A 247 17.18 23.08 -6.92
N PHE A 248 16.03 23.72 -6.76
CA PHE A 248 14.94 23.73 -7.74
C PHE A 248 14.02 24.94 -7.55
N GLU A 249 13.16 25.18 -8.53
CA GLU A 249 12.28 26.34 -8.59
C GLU A 249 10.88 25.97 -9.09
N VAL A 250 9.86 26.62 -8.53
CA VAL A 250 8.51 26.68 -9.09
C VAL A 250 8.22 28.12 -9.49
N THR A 251 7.73 28.34 -10.71
CA THR A 251 7.14 29.61 -11.13
C THR A 251 5.65 29.40 -11.39
N ILE A 252 4.81 30.17 -10.70
CA ILE A 252 3.37 30.25 -10.93
C ILE A 252 3.03 31.57 -11.62
N GLU A 253 2.25 31.51 -12.69
CA GLU A 253 1.87 32.68 -13.50
C GLU A 253 0.39 33.01 -13.31
N ALA A 254 0.02 34.28 -13.48
CA ALA A 254 -1.38 34.74 -13.42
C ALA A 254 -2.30 34.02 -14.43
N SER A 255 -1.73 33.45 -15.50
CA SER A 255 -2.42 32.63 -16.49
C SER A 255 -2.92 31.29 -15.93
N GLY A 256 -2.41 30.85 -14.77
CA GLY A 256 -2.58 29.49 -14.26
C GLY A 256 -1.45 28.53 -14.65
N SER A 257 -0.48 28.99 -15.45
CA SER A 257 0.68 28.16 -15.82
C SER A 257 1.59 27.91 -14.62
N VAL A 258 2.14 26.70 -14.56
CA VAL A 258 3.13 26.28 -13.56
C VAL A 258 4.38 25.77 -14.28
N GLU A 259 5.55 26.31 -13.94
CA GLU A 259 6.85 25.81 -14.39
C GLU A 259 7.63 25.27 -13.19
N MET A 260 8.07 24.02 -13.24
CA MET A 260 8.99 23.41 -12.28
C MET A 260 10.36 23.27 -12.95
N ALA A 261 11.41 23.88 -12.42
CA ALA A 261 12.76 23.82 -12.99
C ALA A 261 13.75 23.17 -12.00
N PHE A 262 14.55 22.23 -12.49
CA PHE A 262 15.41 21.40 -11.67
C PHE A 262 16.88 21.67 -11.96
N HIS A 263 17.62 22.18 -10.96
CA HIS A 263 19.01 22.56 -11.13
C HIS A 263 19.96 21.48 -10.62
N ASP A 264 19.79 21.07 -9.36
CA ASP A 264 20.62 20.05 -8.73
C ASP A 264 19.78 19.25 -7.73
N ILE A 265 19.20 18.16 -8.20
CA ILE A 265 18.45 17.21 -7.38
C ILE A 265 19.28 15.95 -7.18
N THR A 266 19.50 15.63 -5.91
CA THR A 266 20.27 14.49 -5.41
C THR A 266 19.51 13.70 -4.34
N ALA A 267 18.25 14.05 -4.07
CA ALA A 267 17.39 13.43 -3.05
C ALA A 267 17.35 11.90 -3.18
N SER A 268 17.28 11.23 -2.04
CA SER A 268 17.31 9.77 -1.96
C SER A 268 16.04 9.12 -2.52
N SER A 269 14.89 9.70 -2.21
CA SER A 269 13.55 9.32 -2.67
C SER A 269 12.64 10.56 -2.68
N HIS A 270 11.84 10.75 -3.73
CA HIS A 270 10.86 11.83 -3.79
C HIS A 270 9.81 11.60 -4.88
N LEU A 271 8.73 12.39 -4.82
CA LEU A 271 7.75 12.50 -5.90
C LEU A 271 7.87 13.86 -6.59
N THR A 272 7.78 13.84 -7.91
CA THR A 272 7.58 15.05 -8.73
C THR A 272 6.19 14.99 -9.36
N GLY A 273 5.40 16.06 -9.27
CA GLY A 273 4.06 16.07 -9.87
C GLY A 273 3.16 17.21 -9.41
N MET A 274 1.88 17.08 -9.77
CA MET A 274 0.84 18.06 -9.47
C MET A 274 -0.50 17.36 -9.26
N SER A 275 -1.29 17.81 -8.29
CA SER A 275 -2.57 17.19 -7.93
C SER A 275 -3.66 18.22 -7.59
N PRO A 276 -4.92 18.00 -7.99
CA PRO A 276 -6.07 18.76 -7.48
C PRO A 276 -6.36 18.46 -6.00
N GLY A 277 -5.77 17.40 -5.42
CA GLY A 277 -6.02 16.97 -4.05
C GLY A 277 -7.38 16.30 -3.85
N GLY A 278 -7.67 15.89 -2.61
CA GLY A 278 -8.97 15.36 -2.20
C GLY A 278 -9.45 14.12 -2.97
N LEU A 279 -8.52 13.30 -3.48
CA LEU A 279 -8.81 12.15 -4.35
C LEU A 279 -9.57 12.55 -5.64
N GLY A 280 -9.35 13.79 -6.11
CA GLY A 280 -10.03 14.34 -7.27
C GLY A 280 -9.51 13.76 -8.59
N GLY A 281 -10.36 13.02 -9.30
CA GLY A 281 -10.11 12.54 -10.66
C GLY A 281 -9.08 11.40 -10.77
N GLN A 282 -8.76 11.01 -12.00
CA GLN A 282 -7.87 9.87 -12.26
C GLN A 282 -6.40 10.23 -12.01
N THR A 283 -5.72 9.44 -11.19
CA THR A 283 -4.28 9.58 -10.96
C THR A 283 -3.47 8.87 -12.04
N ARG A 284 -2.45 9.54 -12.58
CA ARG A 284 -1.50 8.99 -13.57
C ARG A 284 -0.08 9.01 -13.03
N VAL A 285 0.53 7.84 -12.89
CA VAL A 285 1.96 7.70 -12.59
C VAL A 285 2.70 7.41 -13.89
N THR A 286 3.64 8.26 -14.29
CA THR A 286 4.29 8.19 -15.61
C THR A 286 5.69 8.79 -15.60
N SER A 287 6.50 8.46 -16.61
CA SER A 287 7.71 9.25 -16.94
C SER A 287 7.29 10.64 -17.39
N LEU A 288 7.63 11.66 -16.62
CA LEU A 288 7.33 13.06 -16.91
C LEU A 288 8.17 13.56 -18.09
N LEU A 289 9.41 13.06 -18.22
CA LEU A 289 10.27 13.35 -19.37
C LEU A 289 9.64 12.89 -20.69
N ASP A 290 9.08 11.67 -20.70
CA ASP A 290 8.49 11.07 -21.90
C ASP A 290 7.04 11.56 -22.16
N ALA A 291 6.42 12.24 -21.19
CA ALA A 291 5.04 12.73 -21.27
C ALA A 291 4.91 14.14 -21.90
N HIS A 292 5.95 14.63 -22.58
CA HIS A 292 5.87 15.89 -23.32
C HIS A 292 4.67 15.91 -24.29
N GLY A 293 3.87 16.97 -24.24
CA GLY A 293 2.69 17.17 -25.08
C GLY A 293 1.42 16.47 -24.57
N HIS A 294 1.52 15.59 -23.57
CA HIS A 294 0.37 14.94 -22.97
C HIS A 294 -0.46 15.92 -22.14
N ARG A 295 -1.77 15.64 -22.08
CA ARG A 295 -2.73 16.36 -21.25
C ARG A 295 -3.13 15.50 -20.04
N PHE A 296 -3.23 16.12 -18.88
CA PHE A 296 -3.66 15.50 -17.63
C PHE A 296 -4.83 16.28 -17.02
N ASP A 297 -5.93 15.60 -16.72
CA ASP A 297 -7.14 16.22 -16.18
C ASP A 297 -7.13 16.34 -14.65
N ALA A 298 -6.27 15.55 -13.99
CA ALA A 298 -6.18 15.45 -12.55
C ALA A 298 -4.71 15.24 -12.13
N THR A 299 -4.44 14.32 -11.21
CA THR A 299 -3.08 14.09 -10.70
C THR A 299 -2.17 13.44 -11.74
N VAL A 300 -0.97 14.01 -11.89
CA VAL A 300 0.17 13.36 -12.56
C VAL A 300 1.38 13.40 -11.66
N ALA A 301 2.09 12.27 -11.56
CA ALA A 301 3.30 12.16 -10.74
C ALA A 301 4.32 11.16 -11.31
N GLU A 302 5.58 11.34 -10.93
CA GLU A 302 6.66 10.38 -11.12
C GLU A 302 7.39 10.16 -9.78
N PRO A 303 7.46 8.91 -9.28
CA PRO A 303 8.30 8.54 -8.14
C PRO A 303 9.74 8.34 -8.59
N PHE A 304 10.67 8.94 -7.85
CA PHE A 304 12.10 8.80 -8.06
C PHE A 304 12.77 8.22 -6.82
N THR A 305 13.73 7.32 -7.05
CA THR A 305 14.58 6.76 -6.00
C THR A 305 16.01 6.60 -6.50
N SER A 306 16.97 6.79 -5.60
CA SER A 306 18.41 6.64 -5.88
C SER A 306 19.03 5.38 -5.24
N THR A 307 18.26 4.68 -4.41
CA THR A 307 18.67 3.49 -3.66
C THR A 307 17.93 2.25 -4.15
N PRO A 308 18.58 1.07 -4.18
CA PRO A 308 17.89 -0.18 -4.50
C PRO A 308 16.70 -0.42 -3.57
N PHE A 309 15.70 -1.15 -4.06
CA PHE A 309 14.49 -1.49 -3.32
C PHE A 309 14.00 -2.90 -3.71
N LEU A 310 13.12 -3.48 -2.90
CA LEU A 310 12.47 -4.74 -3.22
C LEU A 310 11.33 -4.52 -4.22
N ASP A 311 11.42 -5.15 -5.39
CA ASP A 311 10.35 -5.12 -6.39
C ASP A 311 9.26 -6.13 -6.00
N ALA A 312 8.16 -5.62 -5.46
CA ALA A 312 7.07 -6.44 -4.96
C ALA A 312 6.46 -7.37 -6.03
N ALA A 313 6.26 -6.85 -7.25
CA ALA A 313 5.70 -7.62 -8.35
C ALA A 313 6.68 -8.70 -8.82
N ARG A 314 7.96 -8.37 -8.96
CA ARG A 314 8.99 -9.33 -9.38
C ARG A 314 9.25 -10.40 -8.33
N LEU A 315 9.27 -10.04 -7.05
CA LEU A 315 9.42 -10.99 -5.95
C LEU A 315 8.23 -11.96 -5.91
N ALA A 316 7.00 -11.47 -6.02
CA ALA A 316 5.81 -12.32 -6.09
C ALA A 316 5.86 -13.28 -7.29
N GLN A 317 6.21 -12.78 -8.49
CA GLN A 317 6.41 -13.62 -9.68
C GLN A 317 7.41 -14.75 -9.42
N ARG A 318 8.54 -14.44 -8.77
CA ARG A 318 9.59 -15.41 -8.41
C ARG A 318 9.11 -16.44 -7.37
N PHE A 319 8.32 -16.01 -6.39
CA PHE A 319 7.69 -16.91 -5.42
C PHE A 319 6.77 -17.93 -6.13
N TYR A 320 5.90 -17.45 -7.02
CA TYR A 320 4.96 -18.29 -7.77
C TYR A 320 5.58 -19.16 -8.88
N GLU A 321 6.89 -19.06 -9.14
CA GLU A 321 7.59 -20.04 -9.99
C GLU A 321 7.65 -21.43 -9.33
N SER A 322 7.63 -21.47 -8.00
CA SER A 322 7.73 -22.71 -7.21
C SER A 322 6.46 -23.00 -6.39
N HIS A 323 5.73 -21.96 -6.00
CA HIS A 323 4.50 -22.04 -5.21
C HIS A 323 3.27 -21.83 -6.08
N ASP A 324 2.13 -22.35 -5.65
CA ASP A 324 0.86 -22.13 -6.31
C ASP A 324 0.24 -20.76 -5.97
N ASP A 325 -0.69 -20.32 -6.82
CA ASP A 325 -1.52 -19.12 -6.62
C ASP A 325 -2.60 -19.37 -5.55
N GLY A 326 -2.13 -19.56 -4.31
CA GLY A 326 -2.90 -20.02 -3.15
C GLY A 326 -2.70 -19.18 -1.89
N PHE A 327 -2.06 -18.01 -1.99
CA PHE A 327 -1.76 -17.13 -0.85
C PHE A 327 -2.48 -15.80 -1.00
N ASP A 328 -3.10 -15.34 0.09
CA ASP A 328 -3.80 -14.05 0.17
C ASP A 328 -2.82 -12.90 0.48
N TYR A 329 -1.76 -13.21 1.22
CA TYR A 329 -0.73 -12.28 1.64
C TYR A 329 0.66 -12.85 1.39
N LEU A 330 1.59 -12.02 0.88
CA LEU A 330 3.03 -12.29 0.94
C LEU A 330 3.65 -11.34 1.99
N VAL A 331 4.30 -11.90 3.00
CA VAL A 331 4.97 -11.16 4.08
C VAL A 331 6.47 -11.28 3.88
N VAL A 332 7.14 -10.15 3.65
CA VAL A 332 8.54 -10.13 3.22
C VAL A 332 9.42 -9.43 4.23
N PHE A 333 10.43 -10.13 4.74
CA PHE A 333 11.57 -9.55 5.45
C PHE A 333 12.82 -9.63 4.57
N ASN A 334 13.82 -8.77 4.82
CA ASN A 334 15.11 -8.89 4.14
C ASN A 334 16.33 -8.79 5.06
N THR A 335 17.43 -9.43 4.67
CA THR A 335 18.75 -9.30 5.30
C THR A 335 19.68 -8.34 4.54
N ALA A 336 19.20 -7.77 3.44
CA ALA A 336 19.93 -6.85 2.56
C ALA A 336 19.96 -5.38 3.07
N GLY A 337 19.33 -5.09 4.22
CA GLY A 337 19.28 -3.73 4.75
C GLY A 337 18.48 -2.75 3.89
N LEU A 338 17.52 -3.26 3.10
CA LEU A 338 16.65 -2.49 2.23
C LEU A 338 15.42 -2.03 3.01
N ALA A 339 15.29 -0.71 3.17
CA ALA A 339 14.11 -0.09 3.75
C ALA A 339 12.89 -0.34 2.84
N PRO A 340 11.69 -0.51 3.41
CA PRO A 340 10.47 -0.73 2.65
C PRO A 340 9.96 0.56 1.98
N ALA A 341 10.23 1.72 2.59
CA ALA A 341 10.10 3.06 2.01
C ALA A 341 10.97 4.04 2.82
N SER A 342 11.05 5.30 2.38
CA SER A 342 11.79 6.33 3.12
C SER A 342 11.23 6.50 4.54
N ASN A 343 12.09 6.34 5.56
CA ASN A 343 11.76 6.44 7.00
C ASN A 343 10.66 5.47 7.50
N ALA A 344 10.33 4.42 6.74
CA ALA A 344 9.25 3.50 7.06
C ALA A 344 9.76 2.16 7.59
N LEU A 345 9.18 1.63 8.67
CA LEU A 345 9.47 0.30 9.23
C LEU A 345 8.89 -0.82 8.38
N ALA A 346 7.70 -0.59 7.84
CA ALA A 346 6.97 -1.53 7.02
C ALA A 346 6.02 -0.80 6.07
N THR A 347 5.61 -1.51 5.01
CA THR A 347 4.58 -1.07 4.08
C THR A 347 3.69 -2.22 3.65
N GLN A 348 2.47 -1.88 3.28
CA GLN A 348 1.53 -2.73 2.56
C GLN A 348 1.26 -2.13 1.18
N VAL A 349 1.21 -3.03 0.18
CA VAL A 349 0.75 -2.72 -1.17
C VAL A 349 -0.45 -3.61 -1.48
N THR A 350 -1.61 -2.98 -1.72
CA THR A 350 -2.82 -3.69 -2.17
C THR A 350 -2.63 -4.16 -3.61
N VAL A 351 -2.64 -5.48 -3.80
CA VAL A 351 -2.59 -6.13 -5.11
C VAL A 351 -3.99 -6.32 -5.66
N ARG A 352 -4.95 -6.67 -4.80
CA ARG A 352 -6.34 -6.89 -5.17
C ARG A 352 -7.25 -6.55 -3.99
N SER A 353 -8.28 -5.77 -4.26
CA SER A 353 -9.38 -5.54 -3.32
C SER A 353 -10.67 -5.31 -4.10
N PHE A 354 -11.67 -6.15 -3.81
CA PHE A 354 -13.02 -6.07 -4.36
C PHE A 354 -14.06 -5.69 -3.30
N THR A 355 -13.62 -4.98 -2.26
CA THR A 355 -14.47 -4.65 -1.11
C THR A 355 -14.94 -3.20 -1.21
N HIS A 356 -16.25 -3.00 -1.11
CA HIS A 356 -16.90 -1.69 -1.03
C HIS A 356 -17.14 -1.29 0.43
N GLY A 357 -17.49 -0.01 0.67
CA GLY A 357 -17.76 0.50 2.01
C GLY A 357 -16.51 0.79 2.85
N LEU A 358 -15.31 0.72 2.26
CA LEU A 358 -14.03 0.96 2.95
C LEU A 358 -13.55 2.41 2.88
N GLY A 359 -14.19 3.28 2.10
CA GLY A 359 -13.67 4.63 1.83
C GLY A 359 -12.45 4.63 0.90
N ASP A 360 -12.27 3.58 0.09
CA ASP A 360 -11.21 3.44 -0.92
C ASP A 360 -11.75 2.85 -2.24
N THR A 361 -10.89 2.82 -3.26
CA THR A 361 -11.21 2.31 -4.60
C THR A 361 -10.82 0.85 -4.79
N LEU A 362 -11.55 0.13 -5.65
CA LEU A 362 -11.24 -1.25 -6.01
C LEU A 362 -9.88 -1.34 -6.75
N VAL A 363 -9.16 -2.43 -6.52
CA VAL A 363 -7.85 -2.70 -7.11
C VAL A 363 -7.81 -4.10 -7.69
N GLU A 364 -7.23 -4.26 -8.88
CA GLU A 364 -6.94 -5.56 -9.50
C GLU A 364 -5.62 -5.48 -10.28
N ASN A 365 -4.54 -5.90 -9.64
CA ASN A 365 -3.20 -5.99 -10.22
C ASN A 365 -2.63 -7.42 -10.11
N GLY A 366 -3.40 -8.42 -9.73
CA GLY A 366 -2.84 -9.74 -9.40
C GLY A 366 -2.12 -10.40 -10.57
N GLN A 367 -2.55 -10.17 -11.80
CA GLN A 367 -1.83 -10.66 -12.99
C GLN A 367 -0.39 -10.11 -13.07
N LEU A 368 -0.17 -8.84 -12.70
CA LEU A 368 1.17 -8.24 -12.65
C LEU A 368 2.08 -8.95 -11.64
N TYR A 369 1.52 -9.46 -10.56
CA TYR A 369 2.24 -10.17 -9.49
C TYR A 369 2.39 -11.67 -9.74
N GLY A 370 1.90 -12.20 -10.87
CA GLY A 370 1.87 -13.64 -11.15
C GLY A 370 0.77 -14.40 -10.41
N SER A 371 -0.21 -13.69 -9.83
CA SER A 371 -1.34 -14.23 -9.07
C SER A 371 -2.67 -13.80 -9.69
N PRO A 372 -3.10 -14.46 -10.78
CA PRO A 372 -4.34 -14.11 -11.46
C PRO A 372 -5.61 -14.34 -10.61
N ARG A 373 -5.53 -15.06 -9.47
CA ARG A 373 -6.72 -15.44 -8.71
C ARG A 373 -6.70 -15.04 -7.24
N ARG A 374 -5.56 -15.05 -6.54
CA ARG A 374 -5.57 -15.11 -5.06
C ARG A 374 -5.01 -13.92 -4.32
N LEU A 375 -3.80 -13.46 -4.65
CA LEU A 375 -3.04 -12.47 -3.89
C LEU A 375 -3.82 -11.18 -3.71
N GLN A 376 -3.96 -10.73 -2.47
CA GLN A 376 -4.68 -9.51 -2.08
C GLN A 376 -3.72 -8.42 -1.65
N ALA A 377 -2.67 -8.77 -0.90
CA ALA A 377 -1.73 -7.80 -0.36
C ALA A 377 -0.29 -8.32 -0.32
N PHE A 378 0.65 -7.39 -0.52
CA PHE A 378 2.08 -7.60 -0.35
C PHE A 378 2.56 -6.75 0.83
N LEU A 379 3.17 -7.36 1.84
CA LEU A 379 3.67 -6.71 3.04
C LEU A 379 5.20 -6.71 2.99
N ASN A 380 5.79 -5.53 2.88
CA ASN A 380 7.22 -5.36 3.01
C ASN A 380 7.55 -4.92 4.44
N MET A 381 8.00 -5.87 5.26
CA MET A 381 8.40 -5.62 6.64
C MET A 381 9.82 -5.03 6.73
N GLY A 382 10.52 -4.80 5.61
CA GLY A 382 11.85 -4.20 5.64
C GLY A 382 12.95 -5.12 6.20
N PRO A 383 14.06 -4.54 6.68
CA PRO A 383 15.19 -5.29 7.22
C PRO A 383 14.86 -6.04 8.50
N LEU A 384 15.14 -7.35 8.54
CA LEU A 384 14.90 -8.22 9.69
C LEU A 384 15.61 -7.74 10.96
N SER A 385 16.78 -7.10 10.80
CA SER A 385 17.60 -6.58 11.91
C SER A 385 16.92 -5.49 12.73
N GLN A 386 15.82 -4.90 12.25
CA GLN A 386 15.04 -3.90 12.99
C GLN A 386 14.08 -4.54 14.02
N TYR A 387 13.81 -5.84 13.88
CA TYR A 387 12.83 -6.55 14.71
C TYR A 387 13.53 -7.37 15.80
N PRO A 388 13.02 -7.36 17.05
CA PRO A 388 13.55 -8.18 18.12
C PRO A 388 13.23 -9.66 17.91
N ALA A 389 14.14 -10.56 18.30
CA ALA A 389 13.93 -12.00 18.13
C ALA A 389 12.68 -12.53 18.87
N ASP A 390 12.33 -11.92 20.01
CA ASP A 390 11.03 -12.15 20.66
C ASP A 390 9.92 -11.40 19.90
N PRO A 391 8.95 -12.10 19.29
CA PRO A 391 7.87 -11.46 18.54
C PRO A 391 7.00 -10.50 19.35
N ASN A 392 6.98 -10.62 20.68
CA ASN A 392 6.19 -9.78 21.59
C ASN A 392 7.00 -8.62 22.18
N ALA A 393 8.29 -8.51 21.88
CA ALA A 393 9.09 -7.40 22.36
C ALA A 393 8.77 -6.12 21.56
N PRO A 394 8.82 -4.93 22.21
CA PRO A 394 8.63 -3.67 21.51
C PRO A 394 9.66 -3.43 20.41
N VAL A 395 9.21 -2.96 19.23
CA VAL A 395 10.06 -2.70 18.06
C VAL A 395 10.65 -1.29 18.11
N GLY A 396 11.95 -1.19 18.43
CA GLY A 396 12.71 0.05 18.31
C GLY A 396 12.16 1.22 19.15
N ALA A 397 12.27 2.44 18.62
CA ALA A 397 11.74 3.64 19.27
C ALA A 397 10.20 3.71 19.17
N ARG A 398 9.63 3.33 18.02
CA ARG A 398 8.19 3.24 17.81
C ARG A 398 7.52 2.38 18.88
N GLY A 399 7.95 1.14 19.05
CA GLY A 399 7.36 0.21 20.02
C GLY A 399 7.49 0.67 21.47
N ARG A 400 8.56 1.39 21.83
CA ARG A 400 8.68 2.00 23.17
C ARG A 400 7.68 3.13 23.40
N LEU A 401 7.22 3.78 22.33
CA LEU A 401 6.28 4.88 22.37
C LEU A 401 4.82 4.40 22.28
N THR A 402 4.53 3.52 21.31
CA THR A 402 3.18 3.07 20.98
C THR A 402 2.78 1.78 21.70
N GLY A 403 3.76 0.93 22.05
CA GLY A 403 3.53 -0.46 22.45
C GLY A 403 3.66 -1.47 21.32
N ASP A 404 3.98 -1.03 20.09
CA ASP A 404 4.08 -1.91 18.94
C ASP A 404 5.14 -3.01 19.09
N THR A 405 4.73 -4.23 18.77
CA THR A 405 5.55 -5.44 18.71
C THR A 405 5.64 -5.92 17.26
N THR A 406 6.48 -6.93 16.97
CA THR A 406 6.52 -7.52 15.63
C THR A 406 5.15 -8.06 15.21
N LEU A 407 4.40 -8.66 16.13
CA LEU A 407 3.08 -9.22 15.83
C LEU A 407 2.01 -8.15 15.59
N SER A 408 2.02 -7.06 16.39
CA SER A 408 1.08 -5.95 16.17
C SER A 408 1.39 -5.21 14.86
N LEU A 409 2.67 -5.06 14.49
CA LEU A 409 3.04 -4.47 13.20
C LEU A 409 2.65 -5.37 12.02
N LEU A 410 2.81 -6.68 12.12
CA LEU A 410 2.28 -7.60 11.09
C LEU A 410 0.76 -7.46 10.95
N ALA A 411 0.04 -7.34 12.06
CA ALA A 411 -1.39 -7.11 12.05
C ALA A 411 -1.77 -5.72 11.52
N HIS A 412 -0.99 -4.69 11.84
CA HIS A 412 -1.13 -3.34 11.28
C HIS A 412 -1.06 -3.40 9.75
N GLU A 413 0.01 -3.96 9.21
CA GLU A 413 0.21 -4.01 7.76
C GLU A 413 -0.80 -4.94 7.06
N ALA A 414 -1.20 -6.06 7.69
CA ALA A 414 -2.25 -6.91 7.14
C ALA A 414 -3.61 -6.18 7.15
N GLY A 415 -3.86 -5.38 8.18
CA GLY A 415 -5.08 -4.59 8.35
C GLY A 415 -5.24 -3.53 7.27
N HIS A 416 -4.16 -3.04 6.67
CA HIS A 416 -4.22 -2.03 5.61
C HIS A 416 -4.98 -2.45 4.35
N LEU A 417 -5.18 -3.76 4.14
CA LEU A 417 -6.07 -4.23 3.08
C LEU A 417 -7.51 -3.71 3.24
N PHE A 418 -7.94 -3.44 4.48
CA PHE A 418 -9.30 -3.01 4.81
C PHE A 418 -9.39 -1.65 5.52
N LEU A 419 -8.29 -1.18 6.12
CA LEU A 419 -8.27 -0.13 7.15
C LEU A 419 -7.07 0.82 6.93
N ALA A 420 -6.97 2.00 7.54
CA ALA A 420 -8.02 2.87 8.04
C ALA A 420 -8.34 3.88 6.94
N LEU A 421 -9.38 3.61 6.14
CA LEU A 421 -9.67 4.36 4.92
C LEU A 421 -11.05 5.04 4.95
N ALA A 422 -11.90 4.62 5.87
CA ALA A 422 -13.28 5.07 6.03
C ALA A 422 -13.41 6.17 7.10
N SER A 423 -14.32 7.13 6.90
CA SER A 423 -14.64 8.11 7.94
C SER A 423 -16.06 8.66 7.81
N ILE A 424 -16.69 8.98 8.93
CA ILE A 424 -17.90 9.83 8.90
C ILE A 424 -17.60 11.20 8.29
N ARG A 425 -18.65 11.95 7.94
CA ARG A 425 -18.54 13.34 7.47
C ARG A 425 -18.82 14.32 8.61
N VAL A 426 -18.20 15.49 8.59
CA VAL A 426 -18.46 16.54 9.60
C VAL A 426 -19.63 17.41 9.12
N PRO A 427 -20.65 17.68 9.96
CA PRO A 427 -21.71 18.63 9.62
C PRO A 427 -21.14 20.00 9.22
N GLY A 428 -21.53 20.51 8.05
CA GLY A 428 -21.01 21.77 7.50
C GLY A 428 -19.62 21.68 6.85
N ASN A 429 -18.95 20.52 6.90
CA ASN A 429 -17.71 20.26 6.16
C ASN A 429 -17.68 18.80 5.65
N PRO A 430 -18.41 18.47 4.57
CA PRO A 430 -18.51 17.11 4.04
C PRO A 430 -17.19 16.58 3.44
N SER A 431 -16.18 17.43 3.24
CA SER A 431 -14.86 17.01 2.80
C SER A 431 -13.96 16.55 3.95
N ALA A 432 -14.31 16.88 5.20
CA ALA A 432 -13.54 16.43 6.35
C ALA A 432 -13.68 14.91 6.57
N ARG A 433 -12.58 14.31 7.05
CA ARG A 433 -12.46 12.88 7.38
C ARG A 433 -11.91 12.75 8.81
N PRO A 434 -12.70 13.11 9.85
CA PRO A 434 -12.21 13.30 11.21
C PRO A 434 -11.62 12.03 11.84
N MET A 435 -12.02 10.84 11.37
CA MET A 435 -11.51 9.57 11.87
C MET A 435 -10.11 9.23 11.35
N LEU A 436 -9.63 9.91 10.30
CA LEU A 436 -8.36 9.59 9.64
C LEU A 436 -7.22 10.51 10.10
N GLY A 437 -6.05 9.90 10.28
CA GLY A 437 -4.80 10.53 10.70
C GLY A 437 -3.76 10.59 9.57
N ALA A 438 -2.53 10.19 9.91
CA ALA A 438 -1.37 10.23 9.02
C ALA A 438 -1.65 9.57 7.65
N GLY A 439 -1.37 10.30 6.57
CA GLY A 439 -1.56 9.84 5.19
C GLY A 439 -3.00 9.52 4.78
N GLN A 440 -4.00 9.79 5.64
CA GLN A 440 -5.37 9.30 5.50
C GLN A 440 -5.48 7.78 5.30
N VAL A 441 -4.57 7.04 5.92
CA VAL A 441 -4.52 5.56 5.93
C VAL A 441 -4.39 4.97 7.34
N HIS A 442 -4.32 5.82 8.37
CA HIS A 442 -4.25 5.46 9.77
C HIS A 442 -5.42 6.08 10.54
N TRP A 443 -5.77 5.52 11.70
CA TRP A 443 -6.74 6.15 12.57
C TRP A 443 -6.17 7.45 13.16
N SER A 444 -7.03 8.47 13.28
CA SER A 444 -6.69 9.74 13.92
C SER A 444 -6.34 9.50 15.38
N PHE A 445 -5.29 10.16 15.88
CA PHE A 445 -4.94 10.12 17.32
C PHE A 445 -6.14 10.44 18.22
N SER A 446 -7.02 11.33 17.76
CA SER A 446 -8.18 11.84 18.50
C SER A 446 -9.46 11.02 18.28
N PHE A 447 -9.40 9.91 17.53
CA PHE A 447 -10.49 8.98 17.35
C PHE A 447 -10.42 7.85 18.38
N ASN A 448 -11.54 7.56 19.06
CA ASN A 448 -11.65 6.37 19.90
C ASN A 448 -11.79 5.10 19.04
N SER A 449 -10.70 4.64 18.46
CA SER A 449 -10.65 3.38 17.71
C SER A 449 -10.41 2.17 18.61
N GLU A 450 -10.70 2.28 19.91
CA GLU A 450 -10.63 1.18 20.89
C GLU A 450 -9.26 0.48 20.96
N ALA A 451 -8.19 1.26 20.78
CA ALA A 451 -6.80 0.81 20.66
C ALA A 451 -6.57 -0.10 19.44
N SER A 452 -7.11 0.30 18.29
CA SER A 452 -6.88 -0.39 17.02
C SER A 452 -5.38 -0.52 16.69
N VAL A 453 -4.97 -1.65 16.10
CA VAL A 453 -3.60 -1.84 15.58
C VAL A 453 -3.24 -0.90 14.43
N LEU A 454 -4.20 -0.17 13.84
CA LEU A 454 -3.97 0.80 12.77
C LEU A 454 -3.68 2.21 13.33
N GLU A 455 -2.66 2.29 14.19
CA GLU A 455 -2.28 3.50 14.94
C GLU A 455 -3.38 4.08 15.86
N GLY A 456 -4.23 3.21 16.42
CA GLY A 456 -5.40 3.61 17.19
C GLY A 456 -5.17 3.85 18.69
N ASN A 457 -5.95 4.77 19.27
CA ASN A 457 -6.06 4.97 20.72
C ASN A 457 -7.42 4.50 21.25
N ARG A 458 -7.45 4.05 22.51
CA ARG A 458 -8.69 3.96 23.32
C ARG A 458 -8.81 5.22 24.17
N LEU A 459 -9.94 5.92 24.08
CA LEU A 459 -10.18 7.18 24.78
C LEU A 459 -11.21 7.01 25.89
N ALA A 460 -10.86 7.45 27.09
CA ALA A 460 -11.82 7.68 28.17
C ALA A 460 -12.28 9.14 28.13
N ASP A 461 -13.60 9.35 28.24
CA ASP A 461 -14.23 10.65 28.31
C ASP A 461 -14.73 10.89 29.74
N ALA A 462 -14.11 11.84 30.46
CA ALA A 462 -14.48 12.18 31.84
C ALA A 462 -15.68 13.13 31.94
N GLY A 463 -16.31 13.48 30.81
CA GLY A 463 -17.45 14.40 30.73
C GLY A 463 -17.04 15.87 30.62
N PRO A 464 -17.98 16.74 30.21
CA PRO A 464 -17.70 18.15 29.92
C PRO A 464 -17.21 18.95 31.14
N GLU A 465 -17.55 18.50 32.35
CA GLU A 465 -17.14 19.16 33.61
C GLU A 465 -15.65 18.95 33.95
N ALA A 466 -14.98 17.98 33.31
CA ALA A 466 -13.60 17.62 33.58
C ALA A 466 -12.56 18.43 32.79
N ALA A 467 -12.96 19.50 32.10
CA ALA A 467 -12.04 20.38 31.38
C ALA A 467 -11.28 21.31 32.36
N PRO A 468 -9.95 21.49 32.21
CA PRO A 468 -9.10 20.96 31.14
C PRO A 468 -8.67 19.50 31.37
N GLY A 469 -8.48 18.76 30.28
CA GLY A 469 -8.03 17.36 30.27
C GLY A 469 -9.17 16.34 30.32
N ARG A 470 -10.31 16.64 29.67
CA ARG A 470 -11.51 15.79 29.61
C ARG A 470 -11.23 14.39 29.04
N PHE A 471 -10.47 14.32 27.96
CA PHE A 471 -10.18 13.06 27.27
C PHE A 471 -8.82 12.51 27.71
N LEU A 472 -8.75 11.20 27.93
CA LEU A 472 -7.54 10.48 28.31
C LEU A 472 -7.33 9.27 27.40
N THR A 473 -6.14 9.14 26.82
CA THR A 473 -5.74 7.90 26.12
C THR A 473 -5.41 6.80 27.15
N THR A 474 -6.07 5.66 27.04
CA THR A 474 -6.00 4.56 28.03
C THR A 474 -5.41 3.25 27.48
N GLY A 475 -5.36 3.11 26.15
CA GLY A 475 -4.75 1.97 25.45
C GLY A 475 -4.36 2.37 24.03
N ALA A 476 -3.43 1.63 23.43
CA ALA A 476 -2.92 1.86 22.07
C ALA A 476 -2.52 0.53 21.40
N VAL A 477 -2.82 0.37 20.12
CA VAL A 477 -2.37 -0.75 19.25
C VAL A 477 -2.53 -2.17 19.81
N GLU A 478 -3.68 -2.47 20.41
CA GLU A 478 -3.94 -3.74 21.11
C GLU A 478 -4.65 -4.79 20.24
N ARG A 479 -5.57 -4.40 19.35
CA ARG A 479 -6.45 -5.35 18.63
C ARG A 479 -7.06 -4.77 17.35
N TYR A 480 -7.82 -5.57 16.61
CA TYR A 480 -8.82 -5.02 15.69
C TYR A 480 -10.09 -4.68 16.47
N SER A 481 -10.45 -3.40 16.50
CA SER A 481 -11.68 -2.92 17.15
C SER A 481 -12.95 -3.50 16.54
N PRO A 482 -14.12 -3.41 17.19
CA PRO A 482 -15.39 -3.79 16.58
C PRO A 482 -15.65 -3.09 15.23
N LEU A 483 -15.26 -1.82 15.10
CA LEU A 483 -15.37 -1.10 13.83
C LEU A 483 -14.41 -1.67 12.77
N ASP A 484 -13.16 -1.95 13.14
CA ASP A 484 -12.20 -2.60 12.25
C ASP A 484 -12.74 -3.93 11.73
N GLN A 485 -13.28 -4.76 12.64
CA GLN A 485 -13.86 -6.05 12.30
C GLN A 485 -15.08 -5.92 11.37
N TYR A 486 -15.91 -4.88 11.50
CA TYR A 486 -16.98 -4.62 10.53
C TYR A 486 -16.43 -4.35 9.14
N LEU A 487 -15.46 -3.43 9.02
CA LEU A 487 -14.82 -3.09 7.75
C LEU A 487 -14.08 -4.30 7.13
N MET A 488 -13.42 -5.10 7.95
CA MET A 488 -12.79 -6.36 7.53
C MET A 488 -13.83 -7.42 7.06
N GLY A 489 -15.12 -7.27 7.36
CA GLY A 489 -16.15 -8.26 7.06
C GLY A 489 -16.18 -9.43 8.05
N LEU A 490 -15.79 -9.19 9.30
CA LEU A 490 -15.78 -10.18 10.38
C LEU A 490 -16.93 -9.99 11.37
N ARG A 491 -17.60 -8.83 11.34
CA ARG A 491 -18.63 -8.44 12.30
C ARG A 491 -19.84 -7.77 11.62
N PRO A 492 -21.09 -8.11 12.02
CA PRO A 492 -22.28 -7.40 11.58
C PRO A 492 -22.33 -5.95 12.10
N PRO A 493 -22.98 -5.00 11.40
CA PRO A 493 -23.09 -3.62 11.87
C PRO A 493 -23.79 -3.52 13.22
N GLU A 494 -24.75 -4.39 13.52
CA GLU A 494 -25.51 -4.40 14.78
C GLU A 494 -24.65 -4.75 16.02
N GLU A 495 -23.47 -5.34 15.81
CA GLU A 495 -22.51 -5.67 16.87
C GLU A 495 -21.40 -4.60 17.02
N VAL A 496 -21.50 -3.48 16.29
CA VAL A 496 -20.56 -2.35 16.40
C VAL A 496 -21.10 -1.37 17.44
N PRO A 497 -20.48 -1.24 18.63
CA PRO A 497 -20.90 -0.26 19.62
C PRO A 497 -20.63 1.17 19.12
N PRO A 498 -21.42 2.16 19.56
CA PRO A 498 -21.13 3.57 19.29
C PRO A 498 -19.73 3.96 19.76
N SER A 499 -19.06 4.79 18.98
CA SER A 499 -17.78 5.40 19.33
C SER A 499 -17.84 6.92 19.22
N PHE A 500 -16.70 7.60 19.25
CA PHE A 500 -16.60 9.04 19.06
C PHE A 500 -15.21 9.45 18.59
N VAL A 501 -15.15 10.62 17.95
CA VAL A 501 -13.93 11.34 17.63
C VAL A 501 -13.96 12.71 18.31
N VAL A 502 -12.81 13.19 18.77
CA VAL A 502 -12.69 14.56 19.28
C VAL A 502 -12.38 15.48 18.09
N TRP A 503 -13.35 16.33 17.70
CA TRP A 503 -13.25 17.21 16.55
C TRP A 503 -14.01 18.54 16.76
N PRO A 504 -13.36 19.71 16.65
CA PRO A 504 -11.92 19.89 16.43
C PRO A 504 -11.11 19.44 17.65
N SER A 505 -9.88 18.97 17.40
CA SER A 505 -8.91 18.57 18.42
C SER A 505 -7.69 19.50 18.38
N PRO A 506 -7.12 19.87 19.54
CA PRO A 506 -5.84 20.58 19.60
C PRO A 506 -4.63 19.67 19.35
N ILE A 507 -4.83 18.35 19.33
CA ILE A 507 -3.77 17.39 19.00
C ILE A 507 -3.84 17.06 17.51
N SER A 508 -2.67 17.06 16.86
CA SER A 508 -2.54 16.59 15.47
C SER A 508 -3.12 15.18 15.31
N ALA A 509 -4.00 15.01 14.33
CA ALA A 509 -4.58 13.72 13.98
C ALA A 509 -3.51 12.69 13.55
N SER A 510 -2.35 13.15 13.06
CA SER A 510 -1.26 12.30 12.59
C SER A 510 -0.28 11.86 13.68
N ARG A 511 -0.46 12.30 14.93
CA ARG A 511 0.40 11.89 16.05
C ARG A 511 0.30 10.38 16.27
N LEU A 512 1.45 9.72 16.52
CA LEU A 512 1.47 8.30 16.89
C LEU A 512 0.69 8.04 18.20
N PRO A 513 0.00 6.90 18.32
CA PRO A 513 -0.82 6.57 19.48
C PRO A 513 0.04 6.37 20.73
N GLN A 514 -0.46 6.83 21.87
CA GLN A 514 0.27 6.87 23.15
C GLN A 514 -0.73 6.82 24.28
N THR A 515 -0.43 6.08 25.35
CA THR A 515 -1.25 6.07 26.57
C THR A 515 -0.88 7.23 27.51
N GLY A 516 -1.81 7.63 28.38
CA GLY A 516 -1.57 8.65 29.41
C GLY A 516 -1.63 10.10 28.93
N ILE A 517 -2.04 10.36 27.69
CA ILE A 517 -2.15 11.70 27.13
C ILE A 517 -3.53 12.28 27.45
N ARG A 518 -3.55 13.46 28.07
CA ARG A 518 -4.77 14.23 28.36
C ARG A 518 -4.93 15.39 27.38
N PHE A 519 -6.15 15.59 26.90
CA PHE A 519 -6.47 16.70 26.01
C PHE A 519 -7.96 17.06 26.07
N ASP A 520 -8.29 18.22 25.50
CA ASP A 520 -9.64 18.74 25.37
C ASP A 520 -10.08 18.80 23.91
N GLY A 521 -11.34 19.13 23.68
CA GLY A 521 -11.93 19.30 22.36
C GLY A 521 -13.43 19.04 22.40
N THR A 522 -14.04 18.95 21.22
CA THR A 522 -15.48 18.68 21.11
C THR A 522 -15.70 17.21 20.74
N ARG A 523 -16.53 16.51 21.52
CA ARG A 523 -16.96 15.15 21.17
C ARG A 523 -17.88 15.19 19.96
N LEU A 524 -17.57 14.40 18.95
CA LEU A 524 -18.44 14.06 17.83
C LEU A 524 -18.68 12.55 17.88
N ASP A 525 -19.93 12.15 18.11
CA ASP A 525 -20.30 10.73 18.14
C ASP A 525 -20.14 10.09 16.75
N VAL A 526 -19.78 8.82 16.76
CA VAL A 526 -19.58 7.99 15.57
C VAL A 526 -20.48 6.77 15.70
N HIS A 527 -21.56 6.75 14.93
CA HIS A 527 -22.43 5.58 14.80
C HIS A 527 -22.11 4.83 13.51
N ILE A 528 -22.43 3.53 13.48
CA ILE A 528 -22.16 2.71 12.29
C ILE A 528 -23.00 3.16 11.10
N GLU A 529 -24.20 3.66 11.36
CA GLU A 529 -25.13 4.21 10.38
C GLU A 529 -24.54 5.45 9.69
N ASP A 530 -23.86 6.34 10.43
CA ASP A 530 -23.21 7.53 9.86
C ASP A 530 -22.08 7.14 8.89
N LEU A 531 -21.38 6.05 9.20
CA LEU A 531 -20.31 5.52 8.35
C LEU A 531 -20.88 4.85 7.09
N ILE A 532 -21.96 4.07 7.25
CA ILE A 532 -22.69 3.45 6.13
C ILE A 532 -23.29 4.52 5.21
N GLU A 533 -23.82 5.60 5.76
CA GLU A 533 -24.28 6.75 4.97
C GLU A 533 -23.13 7.40 4.20
N ALA A 534 -21.96 7.53 4.83
CA ALA A 534 -20.80 8.21 4.24
C ALA A 534 -20.06 7.40 3.16
N GLU A 535 -19.92 6.09 3.34
CA GLU A 535 -19.07 5.21 2.53
C GLU A 535 -19.84 4.09 1.81
N GLY A 536 -21.12 3.89 2.15
CA GLY A 536 -21.92 2.73 1.75
C GLY A 536 -21.75 1.53 2.71
N PRO A 537 -22.64 0.53 2.63
CA PRO A 537 -22.50 -0.70 3.40
C PRO A 537 -21.24 -1.47 2.96
N ARG A 538 -20.59 -2.16 3.90
CA ARG A 538 -19.47 -3.04 3.59
C ARG A 538 -19.97 -4.23 2.77
N ALA A 539 -19.53 -4.32 1.51
CA ALA A 539 -19.86 -5.41 0.61
C ALA A 539 -18.56 -6.05 0.07
N PRO A 540 -18.42 -7.39 0.10
CA PRO A 540 -19.34 -8.40 0.66
C PRO A 540 -19.64 -8.23 2.16
N SER A 541 -20.77 -8.65 2.71
CA SER A 541 -20.99 -8.48 4.17
C SER A 541 -20.25 -9.52 5.00
N HIS A 542 -20.29 -9.39 6.32
CA HIS A 542 -19.75 -10.38 7.26
C HIS A 542 -20.27 -11.81 7.07
N GLN A 543 -21.42 -11.97 6.41
CA GLN A 543 -22.02 -13.28 6.14
C GLN A 543 -21.20 -14.09 5.14
N VAL A 544 -20.63 -13.44 4.13
CA VAL A 544 -19.96 -14.10 3.00
C VAL A 544 -18.49 -13.71 2.83
N ALA A 545 -18.04 -12.64 3.49
CA ALA A 545 -16.66 -12.21 3.45
C ALA A 545 -15.70 -13.29 3.97
N GLN A 546 -14.51 -13.34 3.36
CA GLN A 546 -13.44 -14.23 3.77
C GLN A 546 -12.98 -13.91 5.19
N ASN A 547 -12.77 -14.95 5.99
CA ASN A 547 -12.18 -14.84 7.32
C ASN A 547 -11.06 -15.86 7.59
N ARG A 548 -10.63 -16.59 6.57
CA ARG A 548 -9.48 -17.49 6.63
C ARG A 548 -8.50 -17.04 5.56
N PHE A 549 -7.34 -16.54 5.97
CA PHE A 549 -6.34 -15.95 5.10
C PHE A 549 -5.07 -16.79 5.11
N ARG A 550 -4.44 -16.94 3.94
CA ARG A 550 -3.17 -17.65 3.77
C ARG A 550 -2.03 -16.65 3.63
N PHE A 551 -1.01 -16.76 4.47
CA PHE A 551 0.16 -15.87 4.49
C PHE A 551 1.43 -16.66 4.17
N ALA A 552 2.15 -16.28 3.11
CA ALA A 552 3.50 -16.80 2.89
C ALA A 552 4.52 -15.85 3.52
N PHE A 553 5.37 -16.38 4.41
CA PHE A 553 6.50 -15.62 4.96
C PHE A 553 7.74 -15.87 4.09
N ILE A 554 8.34 -14.77 3.63
CA ILE A 554 9.45 -14.76 2.69
C ILE A 554 10.63 -14.01 3.32
N LEU A 555 11.83 -14.59 3.24
CA LEU A 555 13.08 -13.94 3.65
C LEU A 555 14.00 -13.76 2.46
N VAL A 556 14.32 -12.49 2.14
CA VAL A 556 15.17 -12.13 1.01
C VAL A 556 16.57 -11.74 1.47
N SER A 557 17.61 -12.31 0.86
CA SER A 557 19.00 -11.87 1.04
C SER A 557 19.51 -10.98 -0.10
N GLU A 558 20.69 -10.38 0.07
CA GLU A 558 21.40 -9.77 -1.05
C GLU A 558 21.64 -10.80 -2.17
N ALA A 559 21.75 -10.33 -3.42
CA ALA A 559 22.02 -11.20 -4.56
C ALA A 559 23.30 -12.01 -4.36
N GLY A 560 23.20 -13.35 -4.46
CA GLY A 560 24.31 -14.27 -4.27
C GLY A 560 24.71 -14.55 -2.81
N GLN A 561 24.03 -13.92 -1.84
CA GLN A 561 24.17 -14.25 -0.41
C GLN A 561 23.02 -15.15 0.05
N TRP A 562 23.18 -15.77 1.22
CA TRP A 562 22.14 -16.59 1.84
C TRP A 562 21.95 -16.21 3.32
N PRO A 563 20.70 -16.14 3.83
CA PRO A 563 20.47 -15.87 5.24
C PRO A 563 21.07 -16.94 6.15
N THR A 564 21.42 -16.53 7.37
CA THR A 564 21.87 -17.44 8.42
C THR A 564 20.71 -18.29 8.96
N ALA A 565 21.05 -19.41 9.60
CA ALA A 565 20.05 -20.26 10.25
C ALA A 565 19.26 -19.53 11.36
N ALA A 566 19.90 -18.58 12.06
CA ALA A 566 19.27 -17.79 13.11
C ALA A 566 18.25 -16.80 12.55
N GLU A 567 18.56 -16.14 11.43
CA GLU A 567 17.64 -15.22 10.75
C GLU A 567 16.42 -15.97 10.19
N ILE A 568 16.61 -17.16 9.62
CA ILE A 568 15.50 -18.01 9.16
C ILE A 568 14.64 -18.45 10.34
N GLU A 569 15.26 -18.86 11.45
CA GLU A 569 14.53 -19.27 12.66
C GLU A 569 13.71 -18.11 13.24
N GLN A 570 14.25 -16.88 13.24
CA GLN A 570 13.55 -15.69 13.71
C GLN A 570 12.27 -15.44 12.91
N VAL A 571 12.32 -15.50 11.57
CA VAL A 571 11.12 -15.36 10.73
C VAL A 571 10.15 -16.54 10.94
N ALA A 572 10.66 -17.75 11.12
CA ALA A 572 9.83 -18.92 11.42
C ALA A 572 9.08 -18.80 12.76
N LEU A 573 9.71 -18.19 13.77
CA LEU A 573 9.07 -17.88 15.05
C LEU A 573 7.95 -16.84 14.89
N TYR A 574 8.20 -15.77 14.13
CA TYR A 574 7.18 -14.75 13.84
C TYR A 574 5.97 -15.36 13.14
N ARG A 575 6.25 -16.15 12.10
CA ARG A 575 5.25 -16.87 11.32
C ARG A 575 4.33 -17.70 12.22
N HIS A 576 4.91 -18.54 13.08
CA HIS A 576 4.13 -19.41 13.94
C HIS A 576 3.34 -18.64 15.01
N ALA A 577 3.95 -17.62 15.62
CA ALA A 577 3.28 -16.80 16.63
C ALA A 577 2.13 -15.96 16.06
N PHE A 578 2.24 -15.54 14.80
CA PHE A 578 1.23 -14.72 14.13
C PHE A 578 -0.12 -15.41 13.97
N GLU A 579 -0.15 -16.74 13.77
CA GLU A 579 -1.41 -17.49 13.64
C GLU A 579 -2.31 -17.33 14.86
N ALA A 580 -1.75 -17.55 16.05
CA ALA A 580 -2.46 -17.41 17.31
C ALA A 580 -2.80 -15.94 17.61
N HIS A 581 -1.86 -15.03 17.34
CA HIS A 581 -2.06 -13.60 17.57
C HIS A 581 -3.19 -13.05 16.72
N PHE A 582 -3.17 -13.27 15.40
CA PHE A 582 -4.20 -12.79 14.46
C PHE A 582 -5.59 -13.33 14.81
N HIS A 583 -5.66 -14.59 15.26
CA HIS A 583 -6.91 -15.17 15.76
C HIS A 583 -7.42 -14.45 17.01
N GLU A 584 -6.56 -14.20 18.01
CA GLU A 584 -6.98 -13.56 19.25
C GLU A 584 -7.40 -12.10 19.05
N ILE A 585 -6.60 -11.30 18.34
CA ILE A 585 -6.87 -9.86 18.15
C ILE A 585 -8.08 -9.56 17.25
N SER A 586 -8.60 -10.57 16.55
CA SER A 586 -9.82 -10.49 15.74
C SER A 586 -11.05 -11.00 16.49
N ASP A 587 -11.00 -11.08 17.83
CA ASP A 587 -12.03 -11.71 18.68
C ASP A 587 -12.35 -13.14 18.23
N ARG A 588 -11.35 -13.87 17.74
CA ARG A 588 -11.47 -15.24 17.22
C ARG A 588 -12.38 -15.39 16.00
N ARG A 589 -12.56 -14.31 15.23
CA ARG A 589 -13.41 -14.29 14.02
C ARG A 589 -12.64 -14.52 12.73
N ALA A 590 -11.32 -14.38 12.75
CA ALA A 590 -10.46 -14.65 11.60
C ALA A 590 -9.33 -15.63 11.93
N TRP A 591 -8.76 -16.23 10.88
CA TRP A 591 -7.63 -17.15 10.96
C TRP A 591 -6.55 -16.78 9.94
N ALA A 592 -5.30 -16.91 10.36
CA ALA A 592 -4.14 -16.93 9.48
C ALA A 592 -3.60 -18.37 9.39
N ASP A 593 -3.44 -18.89 8.17
CA ASP A 593 -2.66 -20.10 7.88
C ASP A 593 -1.35 -19.66 7.25
N THR A 594 -0.24 -19.98 7.91
CA THR A 594 1.09 -19.58 7.46
C THR A 594 1.89 -20.71 6.83
N SER A 595 1.27 -21.87 6.61
CA SER A 595 1.93 -23.01 5.99
C SER A 595 2.15 -22.78 4.49
N LEU A 596 3.32 -23.17 3.98
CA LEU A 596 3.64 -23.14 2.54
C LEU A 596 3.10 -24.36 1.78
N ARG A 597 2.11 -25.06 2.34
CA ARG A 597 1.46 -26.18 1.64
C ARG A 597 0.77 -25.68 0.37
N GLY A 598 0.78 -26.49 -0.68
CA GLY A 598 0.06 -26.16 -1.91
C GLY A 598 -1.44 -26.00 -1.63
N ALA A 599 -2.11 -25.04 -2.26
CA ALA A 599 -3.55 -24.84 -2.12
C ALA A 599 -4.33 -25.50 -3.27
N LEU A 600 -5.48 -26.06 -2.93
CA LEU A 600 -6.49 -26.41 -3.93
C LEU A 600 -7.17 -25.13 -4.43
N GLY A 601 -7.44 -25.07 -5.73
CA GLY A 601 -8.29 -24.04 -6.30
C GLY A 601 -9.76 -24.45 -6.22
N LEU A 602 -10.62 -23.49 -5.91
CA LEU A 602 -12.07 -23.66 -5.94
C LEU A 602 -12.68 -22.48 -6.65
N SER A 603 -13.47 -22.70 -7.71
CA SER A 603 -14.09 -21.59 -8.46
C SER A 603 -15.11 -20.79 -7.64
N ALA A 604 -15.57 -21.36 -6.53
CA ALA A 604 -16.44 -20.68 -5.58
C ALA A 604 -15.69 -19.78 -4.59
N TRP A 605 -14.35 -19.76 -4.61
CA TRP A 605 -13.56 -18.92 -3.71
C TRP A 605 -13.59 -17.43 -4.11
N PRO A 606 -13.63 -16.48 -3.15
CA PRO A 606 -13.85 -16.67 -1.71
C PRO A 606 -15.31 -16.95 -1.36
N MET A 607 -16.21 -16.61 -2.28
CA MET A 607 -17.64 -16.74 -2.13
C MET A 607 -18.35 -16.95 -3.46
N ALA A 608 -19.48 -17.63 -3.41
CA ALA A 608 -20.36 -17.88 -4.55
C ALA A 608 -21.83 -17.84 -4.14
N GLY A 609 -22.71 -17.73 -5.12
CA GLY A 609 -24.15 -17.70 -4.94
C GLY A 609 -24.84 -18.82 -5.71
N VAL A 610 -25.91 -19.36 -5.12
CA VAL A 610 -26.86 -20.27 -5.78
C VAL A 610 -28.28 -19.93 -5.35
N LEU A 611 -29.28 -20.21 -6.18
CA LEU A 611 -30.69 -20.05 -5.80
C LEU A 611 -31.15 -21.25 -4.96
N ALA A 612 -32.07 -21.02 -4.02
CA ALA A 612 -32.79 -22.09 -3.34
C ALA A 612 -33.54 -22.97 -4.36
N GLY A 613 -33.35 -24.29 -4.28
CA GLY A 613 -33.83 -25.26 -5.26
C GLY A 613 -33.03 -25.33 -6.57
N GLY A 614 -32.12 -24.37 -6.81
CA GLY A 614 -31.24 -24.30 -7.97
C GLY A 614 -29.95 -25.09 -7.80
N GLU A 615 -29.26 -25.29 -8.92
CA GLU A 615 -27.99 -26.02 -9.00
C GLU A 615 -26.97 -25.20 -9.80
N THR A 616 -25.70 -25.28 -9.41
CA THR A 616 -24.58 -24.75 -10.18
C THR A 616 -23.38 -25.68 -10.10
N THR A 617 -22.40 -25.46 -10.97
CA THR A 617 -21.17 -26.25 -11.02
C THR A 617 -20.05 -25.52 -10.30
N VAL A 618 -19.27 -26.25 -9.50
CA VAL A 618 -18.02 -25.77 -8.90
C VAL A 618 -16.86 -26.53 -9.50
N ARG A 619 -15.79 -25.80 -9.82
CA ARG A 619 -14.54 -26.36 -10.32
C ARG A 619 -13.53 -26.44 -9.18
N LEU A 620 -13.04 -27.65 -8.92
CA LEU A 620 -11.88 -27.93 -8.10
C LEU A 620 -10.65 -28.00 -8.99
N SER A 621 -9.54 -27.38 -8.59
CA SER A 621 -8.29 -27.46 -9.32
C SER A 621 -7.09 -27.72 -8.40
N ARG A 622 -6.04 -28.29 -8.98
CA ARG A 622 -4.73 -28.45 -8.35
C ARG A 622 -3.68 -27.70 -9.17
N PRO A 623 -2.64 -27.16 -8.53
CA PRO A 623 -1.68 -26.28 -9.20
C PRO A 623 -0.78 -26.99 -10.22
N ARG A 624 -0.55 -28.30 -10.06
CA ARG A 624 0.23 -29.11 -11.00
C ARG A 624 -0.53 -30.36 -11.36
N VAL A 625 -0.43 -30.77 -12.63
CA VAL A 625 -0.90 -32.08 -13.08
C VAL A 625 0.07 -33.13 -12.57
N GLU A 626 -0.44 -34.08 -11.80
CA GLU A 626 0.34 -35.19 -11.27
C GLU A 626 -0.16 -36.54 -11.79
N ALA A 627 0.72 -37.54 -11.74
CA ALA A 627 0.46 -38.89 -12.21
C ALA A 627 -0.54 -39.67 -11.33
N ALA A 628 -0.78 -39.22 -10.10
CA ALA A 628 -1.76 -39.81 -9.21
C ALA A 628 -3.10 -39.05 -9.28
N PRO A 629 -4.24 -39.76 -9.12
CA PRO A 629 -5.51 -39.11 -8.89
C PRO A 629 -5.53 -38.45 -7.50
N LEU A 630 -6.22 -37.32 -7.37
CA LEU A 630 -6.35 -36.61 -6.10
C LEU A 630 -7.78 -36.75 -5.57
N ALA A 631 -7.94 -37.53 -4.49
CA ALA A 631 -9.20 -37.62 -3.76
C ALA A 631 -9.34 -36.45 -2.79
N VAL A 632 -10.49 -35.78 -2.84
CA VAL A 632 -10.80 -34.60 -2.03
C VAL A 632 -12.12 -34.82 -1.32
N GLY A 633 -12.08 -34.83 0.00
CA GLY A 633 -13.27 -34.77 0.83
C GLY A 633 -13.94 -33.43 0.70
N VAL A 634 -15.26 -33.42 0.53
CA VAL A 634 -16.05 -32.21 0.39
C VAL A 634 -17.07 -32.16 1.52
N HIS A 635 -17.09 -31.03 2.22
CA HIS A 635 -17.89 -30.82 3.41
C HIS A 635 -18.69 -29.53 3.29
N THR A 636 -19.94 -29.54 3.74
CA THR A 636 -20.79 -28.35 3.85
C THR A 636 -21.23 -28.12 5.28
N THR A 637 -21.50 -26.85 5.64
CA THR A 637 -22.02 -26.47 6.97
C THR A 637 -23.46 -25.97 6.90
N ASN A 638 -24.12 -25.88 8.05
CA ASN A 638 -25.45 -25.25 8.25
C ASN A 638 -26.64 -25.85 7.47
N GLY A 639 -26.45 -26.85 6.61
CA GLY A 639 -27.55 -27.58 5.94
C GLY A 639 -28.26 -26.80 4.82
N HIS A 640 -27.75 -25.63 4.42
CA HIS A 640 -28.31 -24.84 3.31
C HIS A 640 -27.86 -25.31 1.93
N LEU A 641 -26.76 -26.08 1.87
CA LEU A 641 -26.10 -26.49 0.64
C LEU A 641 -25.86 -27.99 0.60
N GLU A 642 -26.21 -28.62 -0.52
CA GLU A 642 -25.86 -29.99 -0.86
C GLU A 642 -24.67 -30.02 -1.83
N ALA A 643 -23.71 -30.90 -1.56
CA ALA A 643 -22.56 -31.19 -2.41
C ALA A 643 -22.20 -32.69 -2.28
N PRO A 644 -21.49 -33.29 -3.26
CA PRO A 644 -20.90 -34.61 -3.09
C PRO A 644 -20.01 -34.64 -1.84
N THR A 645 -19.93 -35.78 -1.15
CA THR A 645 -19.07 -35.91 0.05
C THR A 645 -17.61 -36.17 -0.29
N GLU A 646 -17.34 -36.59 -1.52
CA GLU A 646 -16.00 -36.81 -2.06
C GLU A 646 -16.01 -36.59 -3.57
N VAL A 647 -14.94 -35.98 -4.06
CA VAL A 647 -14.67 -35.79 -5.49
C VAL A 647 -13.24 -36.24 -5.79
N THR A 648 -12.97 -36.65 -7.03
CA THR A 648 -11.63 -37.08 -7.44
C THR A 648 -11.21 -36.31 -8.67
N ILE A 649 -10.06 -35.62 -8.62
CA ILE A 649 -9.40 -35.13 -9.83
C ILE A 649 -8.68 -36.33 -10.47
N PRO A 650 -9.09 -36.79 -11.67
CA PRO A 650 -8.48 -37.96 -12.30
C PRO A 650 -6.99 -37.74 -12.65
N THR A 651 -6.26 -38.84 -12.80
CA THR A 651 -4.88 -38.81 -13.30
C THR A 651 -4.80 -38.05 -14.62
N GLY A 652 -3.78 -37.18 -14.74
CA GLY A 652 -3.54 -36.41 -15.96
C GLY A 652 -4.42 -35.16 -16.12
N LEU A 653 -5.38 -34.91 -15.22
CA LEU A 653 -6.17 -33.68 -15.21
C LEU A 653 -5.70 -32.72 -14.10
N ALA A 654 -5.84 -31.42 -14.35
CA ALA A 654 -5.57 -30.36 -13.36
C ALA A 654 -6.85 -29.93 -12.62
N GLU A 655 -8.01 -30.20 -13.20
CA GLU A 655 -9.29 -29.65 -12.76
C GLU A 655 -10.38 -30.71 -12.86
N PHE A 656 -11.39 -30.60 -12.00
CA PHE A 656 -12.60 -31.42 -12.01
C PHE A 656 -13.79 -30.57 -11.60
N GLU A 657 -14.92 -30.76 -12.28
CA GLU A 657 -16.15 -30.03 -12.03
C GLU A 657 -17.19 -30.93 -11.35
N PHE A 658 -17.87 -30.40 -10.34
CA PHE A 658 -18.93 -31.11 -9.61
C PHE A 658 -20.10 -30.18 -9.28
N PRO A 659 -21.34 -30.68 -9.21
CA PRO A 659 -22.51 -29.86 -8.92
C PRO A 659 -22.62 -29.54 -7.42
N ILE A 660 -23.21 -28.38 -7.11
CA ILE A 660 -23.72 -28.02 -5.79
C ILE A 660 -25.16 -27.55 -5.93
N ARG A 661 -25.99 -27.81 -4.91
CA ARG A 661 -27.42 -27.48 -4.93
C ARG A 661 -27.81 -26.66 -3.71
N GLY A 662 -28.49 -25.54 -3.94
CA GLY A 662 -29.10 -24.75 -2.87
C GLY A 662 -30.36 -25.44 -2.33
N LEU A 663 -30.40 -25.74 -1.03
CA LEU A 663 -31.53 -26.42 -0.40
C LEU A 663 -32.52 -25.43 0.21
N SER A 664 -32.02 -24.47 0.97
CA SER A 664 -32.82 -23.47 1.68
C SER A 664 -32.04 -22.16 1.81
N PRO A 665 -32.71 -21.01 1.95
CA PRO A 665 -32.04 -19.72 2.07
C PRO A 665 -31.12 -19.67 3.29
N GLY A 666 -29.92 -19.11 3.11
CA GLY A 666 -28.91 -19.02 4.16
C GLY A 666 -27.48 -19.05 3.61
N VAL A 667 -26.50 -19.20 4.48
CA VAL A 667 -25.07 -19.30 4.09
C VAL A 667 -24.48 -20.59 4.63
N ALA A 668 -23.75 -21.30 3.77
CA ALA A 668 -23.00 -22.50 4.10
C ALA A 668 -21.53 -22.36 3.68
N ASP A 669 -20.62 -22.92 4.47
CA ASP A 669 -19.25 -23.13 4.01
C ASP A 669 -19.23 -24.32 3.04
N LEU A 670 -18.43 -24.23 1.98
CA LEU A 670 -18.02 -25.31 1.11
C LEU A 670 -16.52 -25.53 1.32
N ILE A 671 -16.16 -26.70 1.82
CA ILE A 671 -14.80 -27.03 2.24
C ILE A 671 -14.29 -28.21 1.41
N GLY A 672 -13.11 -28.05 0.80
CA GLY A 672 -12.41 -29.11 0.09
C GLY A 672 -11.11 -29.47 0.79
N GLU A 673 -10.95 -30.74 1.17
CA GLU A 673 -9.77 -31.26 1.87
C GLU A 673 -9.15 -32.43 1.13
N ALA A 674 -7.89 -32.30 0.71
CA ALA A 674 -7.14 -33.40 0.11
C ALA A 674 -6.97 -34.55 1.11
N ARG A 675 -7.39 -35.76 0.73
CA ARG A 675 -7.29 -36.95 1.60
C ARG A 675 -5.85 -37.35 1.93
N SER A 676 -4.89 -36.93 1.10
CA SER A 676 -3.46 -37.16 1.38
C SER A 676 -2.91 -36.25 2.48
N GLY A 677 -3.55 -35.10 2.74
CA GLY A 677 -3.07 -34.08 3.68
C GLY A 677 -1.99 -33.15 3.12
N ASP A 678 -1.51 -33.40 1.90
CA ASP A 678 -0.38 -32.68 1.30
C ASP A 678 -0.76 -31.28 0.81
N ALA A 679 -2.05 -31.05 0.54
CA ALA A 679 -2.57 -29.74 0.17
C ALA A 679 -3.34 -29.11 1.34
N ALA A 680 -3.29 -27.79 1.41
CA ALA A 680 -4.10 -27.05 2.35
C ALA A 680 -5.59 -27.10 1.97
N PRO A 681 -6.49 -27.13 2.97
CA PRO A 681 -7.92 -27.02 2.72
C PRO A 681 -8.29 -25.72 1.99
N VAL A 682 -9.25 -25.82 1.08
CA VAL A 682 -9.86 -24.66 0.41
C VAL A 682 -11.25 -24.43 0.98
N PHE A 683 -11.59 -23.17 1.24
CA PHE A 683 -12.85 -22.75 1.85
C PHE A 683 -13.53 -21.72 0.97
N ALA A 684 -14.82 -21.88 0.70
CA ALA A 684 -15.66 -20.84 0.11
C ALA A 684 -16.94 -20.68 0.91
N ARG A 685 -17.49 -19.48 0.99
CA ARG A 685 -18.84 -19.26 1.52
C ARG A 685 -19.85 -19.21 0.39
N VAL A 686 -20.86 -20.07 0.46
CA VAL A 686 -21.92 -20.13 -0.53
C VAL A 686 -23.20 -19.55 0.06
N LYS A 687 -23.68 -18.46 -0.55
CA LYS A 687 -24.96 -17.86 -0.20
C LYS A 687 -26.07 -18.47 -1.05
N VAL A 688 -27.11 -18.92 -0.38
CA VAL A 688 -28.32 -19.46 -1.02
C VAL A 688 -29.39 -18.38 -0.99
N ALA A 689 -29.66 -17.75 -2.12
CA ALA A 689 -30.67 -16.72 -2.24
C ALA A 689 -32.08 -17.33 -2.24
N ALA A 690 -33.03 -16.67 -1.58
CA ALA A 690 -34.40 -17.16 -1.45
C ALA A 690 -35.18 -17.02 -2.75
N SER A 691 -34.96 -15.91 -3.46
CA SER A 691 -35.70 -15.57 -4.66
C SER A 691 -34.76 -15.00 -5.73
N PRO A 692 -35.03 -15.23 -7.03
CA PRO A 692 -34.38 -14.46 -8.10
C PRO A 692 -34.57 -12.95 -7.95
N ALA A 693 -35.62 -12.50 -7.25
CA ALA A 693 -35.87 -11.07 -7.00
C ALA A 693 -34.83 -10.41 -6.07
N ASP A 694 -34.02 -11.21 -5.37
CA ASP A 694 -32.91 -10.73 -4.53
C ASP A 694 -31.63 -10.51 -5.36
N LEU A 695 -31.68 -10.79 -6.67
CA LEU A 695 -30.55 -10.74 -7.58
C LEU A 695 -30.65 -9.57 -8.57
N GLU A 696 -29.50 -9.09 -8.98
CA GLU A 696 -29.29 -8.01 -9.94
C GLU A 696 -28.53 -8.52 -11.16
N LEU A 697 -28.82 -7.91 -12.31
CA LEU A 697 -28.07 -8.14 -13.53
C LEU A 697 -27.18 -6.92 -13.81
N ARG A 698 -25.89 -7.16 -14.01
CA ARG A 698 -24.91 -6.10 -14.27
C ARG A 698 -24.20 -6.33 -15.60
N LEU A 699 -24.01 -5.24 -16.36
CA LEU A 699 -23.15 -5.27 -17.53
C LEU A 699 -21.69 -5.35 -17.06
N HIS A 700 -21.00 -6.44 -17.40
CA HIS A 700 -19.62 -6.69 -16.98
C HIS A 700 -18.60 -6.21 -18.01
N TYR A 701 -18.85 -6.49 -19.30
CA TYR A 701 -17.94 -6.12 -20.38
C TYR A 701 -18.70 -6.06 -21.71
N ARG A 702 -18.28 -5.17 -22.62
CA ARG A 702 -18.79 -5.07 -24.00
C ARG A 702 -17.64 -4.79 -24.96
N GLU A 703 -17.55 -5.59 -26.00
CA GLU A 703 -16.63 -5.40 -27.13
C GLU A 703 -17.37 -5.67 -28.44
N GLY A 704 -17.75 -4.58 -29.12
CA GLY A 704 -18.62 -4.67 -30.30
C GLY A 704 -19.94 -5.38 -29.98
N PRO A 705 -20.30 -6.46 -30.71
CA PRO A 705 -21.49 -7.25 -30.44
C PRO A 705 -21.28 -8.29 -29.32
N LEU A 706 -20.08 -8.46 -28.78
CA LEU A 706 -19.84 -9.40 -27.69
C LEU A 706 -20.08 -8.74 -26.34
N ILE A 707 -20.96 -9.32 -25.53
CA ILE A 707 -21.39 -8.75 -24.25
C ILE A 707 -21.32 -9.80 -23.15
N PHE A 708 -20.82 -9.40 -21.99
CA PHE A 708 -20.81 -10.21 -20.78
C PHE A 708 -21.71 -9.53 -19.76
N VAL A 709 -22.73 -10.25 -19.32
CA VAL A 709 -23.55 -9.86 -18.17
C VAL A 709 -23.20 -10.74 -16.98
N ARG A 710 -23.39 -10.22 -15.77
CA ARG A 710 -23.08 -10.90 -14.52
C ARG A 710 -24.30 -10.83 -13.61
N VAL A 711 -24.67 -11.96 -13.02
CA VAL A 711 -25.71 -12.05 -12.02
C VAL A 711 -25.08 -11.95 -10.64
N THR A 712 -25.46 -10.93 -9.87
CA THR A 712 -24.97 -10.68 -8.51
C THR A 712 -26.12 -10.46 -7.55
N ASP A 713 -25.86 -10.42 -6.24
CA ASP A 713 -26.75 -9.72 -5.29
C ASP A 713 -26.16 -8.36 -4.90
N PHE A 714 -26.82 -7.67 -3.97
CA PHE A 714 -26.36 -6.39 -3.41
C PHE A 714 -25.04 -6.49 -2.61
N GLU A 715 -24.61 -7.70 -2.25
CA GLU A 715 -23.33 -7.96 -1.56
C GLU A 715 -22.22 -8.34 -2.55
N GLU A 716 -22.44 -8.17 -3.87
CA GLU A 716 -21.52 -8.53 -4.96
C GLU A 716 -21.24 -10.05 -5.05
N VAL A 717 -22.08 -10.90 -4.44
CA VAL A 717 -21.96 -12.35 -4.57
C VAL A 717 -22.35 -12.76 -5.99
N ASN A 718 -21.48 -13.49 -6.69
CA ASN A 718 -21.77 -13.98 -8.04
C ASN A 718 -22.65 -15.23 -8.00
N TYR A 719 -23.82 -15.22 -8.67
CA TYR A 719 -24.76 -16.36 -8.64
C TYR A 719 -24.68 -17.19 -9.91
N GLY A 720 -24.32 -18.47 -9.76
CA GLY A 720 -24.27 -19.43 -10.85
C GLY A 720 -25.58 -20.20 -11.05
N GLY A 721 -25.83 -20.67 -12.27
CA GLY A 721 -26.98 -21.50 -12.63
C GLY A 721 -28.30 -20.74 -12.75
N VAL A 722 -28.30 -19.41 -12.65
CA VAL A 722 -29.50 -18.57 -12.68
C VAL A 722 -30.04 -18.49 -14.11
N PRO A 723 -31.32 -18.83 -14.35
CA PRO A 723 -31.92 -18.70 -15.68
C PRO A 723 -32.15 -17.23 -16.07
N LEU A 724 -31.75 -16.87 -17.29
CA LEU A 724 -31.97 -15.56 -17.87
C LEU A 724 -32.88 -15.65 -19.10
N ARG A 725 -33.81 -14.72 -19.19
CA ARG A 725 -34.61 -14.49 -20.40
C ARG A 725 -33.88 -13.50 -21.29
N VAL A 726 -33.54 -13.94 -22.50
CA VAL A 726 -32.79 -13.16 -23.49
C VAL A 726 -33.62 -13.01 -24.76
N THR A 727 -33.78 -11.77 -25.25
CA THR A 727 -34.42 -11.47 -26.53
C THR A 727 -33.48 -10.61 -27.38
N GLY A 728 -33.44 -10.87 -28.69
CA GLY A 728 -32.58 -10.12 -29.63
C GLY A 728 -31.08 -10.41 -29.54
N ALA A 729 -30.67 -11.45 -28.82
CA ALA A 729 -29.28 -11.87 -28.65
C ALA A 729 -29.16 -13.40 -28.53
N ASP A 730 -27.96 -13.92 -28.84
CA ASP A 730 -27.63 -15.34 -28.73
C ASP A 730 -26.76 -15.60 -27.48
N CYS A 731 -27.13 -16.61 -26.70
CA CYS A 731 -26.32 -17.07 -25.57
C CYS A 731 -25.16 -17.94 -26.05
N ILE A 732 -23.92 -17.50 -25.81
CA ILE A 732 -22.72 -18.20 -26.26
C ILE A 732 -22.22 -19.15 -25.18
N ALA A 733 -22.02 -18.63 -23.97
CA ALA A 733 -21.42 -19.37 -22.88
C ALA A 733 -21.94 -18.87 -21.53
N PRO A 734 -22.72 -19.68 -20.81
CA PRO A 734 -23.35 -20.94 -21.23
C PRO A 734 -24.40 -20.79 -22.34
N ALA A 735 -24.49 -21.76 -23.25
CA ALA A 735 -25.43 -21.73 -24.39
C ALA A 735 -26.92 -21.89 -24.00
N ASN A 736 -27.22 -22.33 -22.78
CA ASN A 736 -28.57 -22.52 -22.26
C ASN A 736 -29.15 -21.24 -21.60
N CYS A 737 -28.52 -20.08 -21.80
CA CYS A 737 -28.93 -18.80 -21.21
C CYS A 737 -29.03 -18.83 -19.68
N ARG A 738 -28.15 -19.60 -19.02
CA ARG A 738 -27.96 -19.54 -17.57
C ARG A 738 -26.66 -18.85 -17.24
N SER A 739 -26.57 -18.20 -16.08
CA SER A 739 -25.28 -17.74 -15.58
C SER A 739 -24.36 -18.93 -15.33
N GLY A 740 -23.09 -18.80 -15.73
CA GLY A 740 -22.04 -19.76 -15.42
C GLY A 740 -21.60 -19.69 -13.94
N PRO A 741 -20.64 -20.53 -13.52
CA PRO A 741 -20.16 -20.61 -12.13
C PRO A 741 -19.67 -19.27 -11.54
N ALA A 742 -19.12 -18.38 -12.37
CA ALA A 742 -18.68 -17.04 -11.96
C ALA A 742 -19.79 -15.97 -12.02
N GLY A 743 -21.05 -16.39 -12.15
CA GLY A 743 -22.20 -15.52 -12.39
C GLY A 743 -22.29 -14.92 -13.79
N LEU A 744 -21.34 -15.25 -14.68
CA LEU A 744 -21.22 -14.66 -16.02
C LEU A 744 -22.06 -15.39 -17.08
N LEU A 745 -22.68 -14.62 -17.97
CA LEU A 745 -23.25 -15.09 -19.22
C LEU A 745 -22.66 -14.26 -20.38
N GLN A 746 -22.06 -14.94 -21.34
CA GLN A 746 -21.55 -14.37 -22.58
C GLN A 746 -22.62 -14.41 -23.67
N LEU A 747 -22.84 -13.28 -24.33
CA LEU A 747 -23.88 -13.03 -25.32
C LEU A 747 -23.28 -12.48 -26.62
N HIS A 748 -23.86 -12.88 -27.76
CA HIS A 748 -23.69 -12.19 -29.03
C HIS A 748 -24.92 -11.34 -29.30
N VAL A 749 -24.72 -10.03 -29.45
CA VAL A 749 -25.76 -9.01 -29.54
C VAL A 749 -25.60 -8.24 -30.85
N PRO A 750 -26.26 -8.68 -31.94
CA PRO A 750 -26.12 -8.05 -33.26
C PRO A 750 -26.90 -6.73 -33.41
N GLY A 751 -27.77 -6.39 -32.46
CA GLY A 751 -28.63 -5.21 -32.50
C GLY A 751 -29.26 -4.91 -31.14
N ALA A 752 -30.52 -4.47 -31.12
CA ALA A 752 -31.23 -4.25 -29.87
C ALA A 752 -31.54 -5.58 -29.16
N ALA A 753 -31.26 -5.66 -27.86
CA ALA A 753 -31.50 -6.85 -27.06
C ALA A 753 -31.99 -6.50 -25.66
N GLU A 754 -32.70 -7.44 -25.04
CA GLU A 754 -33.17 -7.32 -23.66
C GLU A 754 -32.82 -8.59 -22.91
N ILE A 755 -32.21 -8.43 -21.72
CA ILE A 755 -31.80 -9.51 -20.86
C ILE A 755 -32.40 -9.28 -19.48
N SER A 756 -33.10 -10.27 -18.95
CA SER A 756 -33.70 -10.21 -17.61
C SER A 756 -33.51 -11.50 -16.85
N ILE A 757 -33.50 -11.43 -15.52
CA ILE A 757 -33.48 -12.62 -14.66
C ILE A 757 -34.88 -13.24 -14.65
N GLU A 758 -35.00 -14.55 -14.92
CA GLU A 758 -36.31 -15.22 -14.85
C GLU A 758 -36.84 -15.23 -13.41
N GLY A 759 -38.08 -14.79 -13.23
CA GLY A 759 -38.67 -14.62 -11.90
C GLY A 759 -38.34 -13.27 -11.22
N ALA A 760 -37.54 -12.42 -11.87
CA ALA A 760 -37.19 -11.08 -11.40
C ALA A 760 -37.17 -10.05 -12.56
N PRO A 761 -38.34 -9.73 -13.15
CA PRO A 761 -38.40 -8.84 -14.32
C PRO A 761 -37.92 -7.40 -14.04
N GLY A 762 -37.80 -7.00 -12.77
CA GLY A 762 -37.20 -5.72 -12.37
C GLY A 762 -35.70 -5.63 -12.65
N SER A 763 -35.00 -6.76 -12.74
CA SER A 763 -33.57 -6.84 -13.01
C SER A 763 -33.33 -7.08 -14.51
N THR A 764 -33.41 -6.00 -15.28
CA THR A 764 -33.34 -6.01 -16.76
C THR A 764 -32.25 -5.09 -17.29
N ILE A 765 -31.49 -5.58 -18.27
CA ILE A 765 -30.56 -4.78 -19.09
C ILE A 765 -31.13 -4.69 -20.50
N SER A 766 -31.38 -3.46 -20.96
CA SER A 766 -31.71 -3.18 -22.35
C SER A 766 -30.47 -2.66 -23.08
N ILE A 767 -30.14 -3.31 -24.19
CA ILE A 767 -29.00 -2.98 -25.03
C ILE A 767 -29.54 -2.33 -26.29
N GLN A 768 -29.10 -1.11 -26.55
CA GLN A 768 -29.39 -0.40 -27.79
C GLN A 768 -28.19 -0.52 -28.75
N PRO A 769 -28.42 -0.52 -30.08
CA PRO A 769 -27.38 -0.70 -31.10
C PRO A 769 -26.16 0.21 -30.89
#